data_AF-A0A1F7N1Q0-F1
#
_entry.id   AF-A0A1F7N1Q0-F1
#
_cell.length_a   1.000
_cell.length_b   1.000
_cell.length_c   1.000
_cell.angle_alpha   90.00
_cell.angle_beta   90.00
_cell.angle_gamma   90.00
#
_symmetry.space_group_name_H-M   'P 1'
#
loop_
_entity.id
_entity.type
_entity.pdbx_description
1 polymer ?
#
loop_
_entity_poly.entity_id
_entity_poly.type
_entity_poly.pdbx_seq_one_letter_code
_entity_poly.pdbx_strand_id
1 'polypeptide(L)'
;MKTKRTLVWLLTVLAVSAPPVQAYEVESHAEISTRAAEVSAVWRALAEELGVTAGADATFLGLTASRLVEDGARFEDDALRYRNHFHNPLLPWKDAGLDALGVRAQSSVLWQQDPAQDSALLGGGDWSWQDARRRLLTALTGEAPAAREEAFAELFRNLGHLVHLIQDASVPAHTRNDAHAVLDGYERWVEWVRSGAAGRKPALRSIFTSLLALPPVGSPASIFTPTGDERAPVPVARLIDSDRYRGEGLVLSDPALGIAEYTQGNFPSDDTLFLDFPLPRPAALGPAFSVPEGRGRRVYYPKVTDGETVAHFVAEGAWWQRLRFRSSALSDWLLDDRIYQDYAAALLPRAVGYSAALLDYFFRGRLDVEADADPGDPSTLTLRGTNLSPEALAEGSLALYAEGVDGRRLPATPLGPVALTGIAAGAPLPPARFQVAGEAERLVAVYRGALGHETAPADGSFPGAVIGRVLGGTRVEEVFLDGDRWKLRTPRGVFPLPLTGSEFEAVTWGDAPDLLVGRTPFGPDRPNRVVAWELARHPGTVEPATDAGGLVQLRQKSEAPLPFGMSLGTTLGVRQTRRYGQRLLRVETTQRLAWNETARAYTQRGFEFTIVEPLVLVPEQTVTYAFDVPITLERANGVLFGSPPYPGYYWDIFDVGADRSGRLLALVVVSLTEPPVAPRTFPLYNIAPTGEPYVHGTAAVPPVFPSSPNTFLWALIDLGAGAVVASTAEPVVTLTLAEAVSPEPVPSVHLPDGRSGFLLRGTTVYEGGDRDGEVVGPGAWGLAAFLAAPATLVTELRADSGFRDVTLDGFLVPALRAALAGAGARVDFAVAGTPVGRNFVYGCEIHSPPTNCSALRLTGTSWEITAAPLELSDAVRVRAAEGAERLALLADRRVFAWEPAAARAELRAAPGGEFAYLGAAAGRNALVTFGVFRPERVSRAFVPLEAPGEPVSFDDPELAFTVLAPDHLYDAATGRFHRPGTPPVRLPLPARLVDAAGAHPGDFHALRLP
;
A
#
# COMPACT_ATOMS: atom_id res chain seq x y z
N MET A 1 40.61 -65.08 -40.49
CA MET A 1 40.82 -63.63 -40.27
C MET A 1 39.66 -62.72 -40.72
N LYS A 2 38.48 -63.22 -41.13
CA LYS A 2 37.34 -62.37 -41.55
C LYS A 2 36.23 -62.19 -40.50
N THR A 3 36.18 -63.01 -39.45
CA THR A 3 35.09 -63.01 -38.45
C THR A 3 35.31 -62.09 -37.25
N LYS A 4 36.55 -61.65 -36.96
CA LYS A 4 36.83 -60.70 -35.86
C LYS A 4 36.55 -59.23 -36.21
N ARG A 5 36.58 -58.86 -37.49
CA ARG A 5 36.29 -57.47 -37.92
C ARG A 5 34.80 -57.17 -38.00
N THR A 6 33.96 -58.15 -38.32
CA THR A 6 32.50 -57.98 -38.38
C THR A 6 31.86 -57.93 -36.99
N LEU A 7 32.41 -58.64 -36.00
CA LEU A 7 31.92 -58.60 -34.61
C LEU A 7 32.28 -57.29 -33.91
N VAL A 8 33.47 -56.74 -34.17
CA VAL A 8 33.89 -55.42 -33.68
C VAL A 8 33.03 -54.34 -34.35
N TRP A 9 32.80 -54.38 -35.67
CA TRP A 9 31.91 -53.42 -36.33
C TRP A 9 30.44 -53.54 -35.88
N LEU A 10 29.90 -54.75 -35.61
CA LEU A 10 28.56 -54.88 -35.05
C LEU A 10 28.46 -54.33 -33.62
N LEU A 11 29.48 -54.55 -32.78
CA LEU A 11 29.53 -54.00 -31.41
C LEU A 11 29.73 -52.49 -31.39
N THR A 12 30.50 -51.92 -32.32
CA THR A 12 30.65 -50.46 -32.46
C THR A 12 29.39 -49.82 -33.04
N VAL A 13 28.66 -50.50 -33.94
CA VAL A 13 27.38 -49.99 -34.48
C VAL A 13 26.23 -50.15 -33.48
N LEU A 14 26.23 -51.20 -32.63
CA LEU A 14 25.28 -51.35 -31.52
C LEU A 14 25.55 -50.37 -30.36
N ALA A 15 26.80 -49.96 -30.13
CA ALA A 15 27.14 -48.92 -29.16
C ALA A 15 26.78 -47.49 -29.64
N VAL A 16 26.54 -47.30 -30.95
CA VAL A 16 26.13 -46.02 -31.56
C VAL A 16 24.61 -45.96 -31.84
N SER A 17 23.87 -47.06 -31.59
CA SER A 17 22.43 -47.15 -31.82
C SER A 17 21.62 -47.63 -30.60
N ALA A 18 22.21 -47.58 -29.40
CA ALA A 18 21.44 -47.77 -28.18
C ALA A 18 20.44 -46.61 -28.01
N PRO A 19 19.16 -46.88 -27.74
CA PRO A 19 18.24 -45.84 -27.28
C PRO A 19 18.80 -45.17 -26.01
N PRO A 20 18.44 -43.91 -25.74
CA PRO A 20 19.06 -43.12 -24.68
C PRO A 20 18.95 -43.83 -23.33
N VAL A 21 20.06 -43.86 -22.59
CA VAL A 21 20.08 -44.17 -21.16
C VAL A 21 19.56 -42.91 -20.49
N GLN A 22 18.23 -42.77 -20.44
CA GLN A 22 17.58 -41.58 -19.89
C GLN A 22 17.60 -41.70 -18.37
N ALA A 23 17.92 -40.59 -17.70
CA ALA A 23 17.79 -40.43 -16.26
C ALA A 23 16.29 -40.36 -15.88
N TYR A 24 15.89 -39.64 -14.81
CA TYR A 24 14.47 -39.36 -14.63
C TYR A 24 13.88 -38.87 -15.97
N GLU A 25 12.68 -39.32 -16.33
CA GLU A 25 12.09 -38.85 -17.58
C GLU A 25 11.98 -37.33 -17.58
N VAL A 26 12.15 -36.74 -18.77
CA VAL A 26 12.36 -35.30 -19.01
C VAL A 26 11.39 -34.41 -18.23
N GLU A 27 10.16 -34.89 -18.03
CA GLU A 27 9.09 -34.18 -17.31
C GLU A 27 9.17 -34.27 -15.76
N SER A 28 9.82 -35.29 -15.21
CA SER A 28 10.09 -35.38 -13.77
C SER A 28 11.11 -34.34 -13.33
N HIS A 29 12.20 -34.17 -14.10
CA HIS A 29 13.20 -33.11 -13.88
C HIS A 29 12.58 -31.71 -13.91
N ALA A 30 11.69 -31.48 -14.89
CA ALA A 30 10.94 -30.23 -15.03
C ALA A 30 10.16 -29.85 -13.75
N GLU A 31 9.41 -30.79 -13.18
CA GLU A 31 8.58 -30.52 -12.00
C GLU A 31 9.41 -30.37 -10.72
N ILE A 32 10.48 -31.16 -10.56
CA ILE A 32 11.40 -31.04 -9.41
C ILE A 32 12.15 -29.70 -9.47
N SER A 33 12.58 -29.27 -10.67
CA SER A 33 13.31 -28.01 -10.87
C SER A 33 12.43 -26.79 -10.60
N THR A 34 11.18 -26.81 -11.08
CA THR A 34 10.19 -25.78 -10.75
C THR A 34 10.01 -25.68 -9.24
N ARG A 35 9.81 -26.82 -8.56
CA ARG A 35 9.64 -26.83 -7.11
C ARG A 35 10.89 -26.33 -6.36
N ALA A 36 12.09 -26.70 -6.82
CA ALA A 36 13.34 -26.24 -6.25
C ALA A 36 13.51 -24.72 -6.38
N ALA A 37 13.17 -24.16 -7.54
CA ALA A 37 13.22 -22.72 -7.77
C ALA A 37 12.21 -21.97 -6.88
N GLU A 38 10.97 -22.48 -6.75
CA GLU A 38 9.92 -21.92 -5.87
C GLU A 38 10.34 -21.82 -4.40
N VAL A 39 11.04 -22.84 -3.87
CA VAL A 39 11.44 -22.88 -2.45
C VAL A 39 12.80 -22.22 -2.19
N SER A 40 13.56 -21.90 -3.24
CA SER A 40 14.81 -21.14 -3.15
C SER A 40 14.57 -19.62 -3.11
N ALA A 41 15.64 -18.86 -2.91
CA ALA A 41 15.64 -17.40 -2.93
C ALA A 41 15.77 -16.80 -4.33
N VAL A 42 15.83 -17.60 -5.42
CA VAL A 42 16.11 -17.10 -6.78
C VAL A 42 15.13 -16.01 -7.25
N TRP A 43 13.82 -16.23 -7.07
CA TRP A 43 12.80 -15.26 -7.48
C TRP A 43 12.81 -14.00 -6.63
N ARG A 44 13.12 -14.15 -5.33
CA ARG A 44 13.32 -13.01 -4.44
C ARG A 44 14.54 -12.19 -4.85
N ALA A 45 15.67 -12.83 -5.16
CA ALA A 45 16.87 -12.14 -5.62
C ALA A 45 16.63 -11.41 -6.95
N LEU A 46 15.90 -12.03 -7.88
CA LEU A 46 15.53 -11.43 -9.15
C LEU A 46 14.67 -10.16 -8.96
N ALA A 47 13.71 -10.19 -8.04
CA ALA A 47 12.85 -9.06 -7.74
C ALA A 47 13.54 -7.96 -6.91
N GLU A 48 14.19 -8.33 -5.81
CA GLU A 48 14.74 -7.40 -4.82
C GLU A 48 16.11 -6.83 -5.21
N GLU A 49 16.98 -7.63 -5.86
CA GLU A 49 18.34 -7.22 -6.21
C GLU A 49 18.45 -6.77 -7.67
N LEU A 50 17.78 -7.47 -8.58
CA LEU A 50 17.90 -7.24 -10.02
C LEU A 50 16.76 -6.41 -10.61
N GLY A 51 15.78 -6.01 -9.80
CA GLY A 51 14.68 -5.14 -10.20
C GLY A 51 13.66 -5.77 -11.15
N VAL A 52 13.69 -7.09 -11.34
CA VAL A 52 12.77 -7.85 -12.19
C VAL A 52 11.63 -8.38 -11.29
N THR A 53 10.65 -7.51 -11.04
CA THR A 53 9.64 -7.70 -9.98
C THR A 53 8.63 -8.81 -10.27
N ALA A 54 8.49 -9.26 -11.52
CA ALA A 54 7.65 -10.40 -11.89
C ALA A 54 8.23 -11.74 -11.41
N GLY A 55 9.49 -11.80 -10.97
CA GLY A 55 10.08 -13.00 -10.38
C GLY A 55 10.01 -14.20 -11.32
N ALA A 56 9.33 -15.28 -10.87
CA ALA A 56 9.14 -16.50 -11.65
C ALA A 56 8.40 -16.29 -12.99
N ASP A 57 7.49 -15.31 -13.02
CA ASP A 57 6.65 -14.98 -14.18
C ASP A 57 7.31 -13.96 -15.13
N ALA A 58 8.51 -13.47 -14.80
CA ALA A 58 9.27 -12.60 -15.68
C ALA A 58 9.54 -13.29 -17.02
N THR A 59 9.22 -12.64 -18.13
CA THR A 59 9.36 -13.22 -19.45
C THR A 59 10.65 -12.77 -20.14
N PHE A 60 11.42 -13.73 -20.65
CA PHE A 60 12.60 -13.51 -21.49
C PHE A 60 12.43 -14.31 -22.77
N LEU A 61 12.52 -13.63 -23.92
CA LEU A 61 12.28 -14.22 -25.25
C LEU A 61 10.90 -14.91 -25.35
N GLY A 62 9.89 -14.36 -24.66
CA GLY A 62 8.53 -14.88 -24.64
C GLY A 62 8.28 -16.09 -23.72
N LEU A 63 9.28 -16.54 -22.96
CA LEU A 63 9.16 -17.64 -21.99
C LEU A 63 9.36 -17.12 -20.56
N THR A 64 8.63 -17.65 -19.59
CA THR A 64 8.82 -17.26 -18.19
C THR A 64 10.16 -17.76 -17.64
N ALA A 65 10.72 -17.06 -16.66
CA ALA A 65 11.96 -17.47 -15.99
C ALA A 65 11.85 -18.88 -15.40
N SER A 66 10.70 -19.20 -14.79
CA SER A 66 10.43 -20.56 -14.30
C SER A 66 10.42 -21.59 -15.43
N ARG A 67 9.82 -21.25 -16.59
CA ARG A 67 9.79 -22.14 -17.75
C ARG A 67 11.19 -22.36 -18.34
N LEU A 68 12.07 -21.37 -18.29
CA LEU A 68 13.44 -21.50 -18.77
C LEU A 68 14.26 -22.43 -17.89
N VAL A 69 14.12 -22.35 -16.56
CA VAL A 69 14.73 -23.33 -15.63
C VAL A 69 14.21 -24.74 -15.92
N GLU A 70 12.90 -24.87 -16.12
CA GLU A 70 12.27 -26.13 -16.49
C GLU A 70 12.85 -26.71 -17.79
N ASP A 71 12.90 -25.91 -18.84
CA ASP A 71 13.44 -26.28 -20.15
C ASP A 71 14.92 -26.68 -20.05
N GLY A 72 15.71 -25.97 -19.25
CA GLY A 72 17.12 -26.32 -19.02
C GLY A 72 17.30 -27.68 -18.37
N ALA A 73 16.47 -28.00 -17.38
CA ALA A 73 16.48 -29.32 -16.78
C ALA A 73 16.10 -30.40 -17.81
N ARG A 74 15.12 -30.12 -18.67
CA ARG A 74 14.72 -31.05 -19.73
C ARG A 74 15.83 -31.33 -20.74
N PHE A 75 16.55 -30.29 -21.17
CA PHE A 75 17.54 -30.40 -22.24
C PHE A 75 18.87 -31.00 -21.80
N GLU A 76 19.12 -31.16 -20.49
CA GLU A 76 20.34 -31.83 -20.03
C GLU A 76 20.34 -33.33 -20.38
N ASP A 77 19.18 -33.97 -20.57
CA ASP A 77 19.07 -35.36 -21.06
C ASP A 77 19.17 -35.52 -22.59
N ASP A 78 19.32 -34.43 -23.35
CA ASP A 78 19.38 -34.49 -24.81
C ASP A 78 20.71 -35.07 -25.33
N ALA A 79 20.64 -35.73 -26.49
CA ALA A 79 21.79 -36.28 -27.21
C ALA A 79 22.68 -37.20 -26.36
N LEU A 80 23.99 -36.95 -26.22
CA LEU A 80 24.93 -37.78 -25.44
C LEU A 80 25.34 -37.16 -24.09
N ARG A 81 24.65 -36.11 -23.62
CA ARG A 81 24.96 -35.43 -22.34
C ARG A 81 24.73 -36.35 -21.15
N TYR A 82 23.69 -37.19 -21.23
CA TYR A 82 23.34 -38.22 -20.24
C TYR A 82 24.51 -39.09 -19.77
N ARG A 83 25.54 -39.25 -20.61
CA ARG A 83 26.75 -40.01 -20.25
C ARG A 83 27.50 -39.41 -19.05
N ASN A 84 27.37 -38.10 -18.83
CA ASN A 84 28.02 -37.36 -17.75
C ASN A 84 27.14 -37.21 -16.50
N HIS A 85 25.98 -37.87 -16.44
CA HIS A 85 25.03 -37.76 -15.32
C HIS A 85 25.37 -38.68 -14.14
N PHE A 86 26.34 -39.57 -14.34
CA PHE A 86 26.74 -40.57 -13.36
C PHE A 86 27.88 -40.06 -12.46
N HIS A 87 27.83 -40.46 -11.20
CA HIS A 87 28.90 -40.19 -10.24
C HIS A 87 28.95 -41.25 -9.14
N ASN A 88 29.99 -42.08 -9.12
CA ASN A 88 30.26 -43.03 -8.04
C ASN A 88 31.14 -42.40 -6.94
N PRO A 89 30.58 -42.02 -5.77
CA PRO A 89 31.32 -41.33 -4.71
C PRO A 89 32.39 -42.19 -3.99
N LEU A 90 32.48 -43.49 -4.28
CA LEU A 90 33.55 -44.34 -3.73
C LEU A 90 34.85 -44.24 -4.54
N LEU A 91 34.81 -43.58 -5.69
CA LEU A 91 35.96 -43.40 -6.58
C LEU A 91 36.45 -41.95 -6.56
N PRO A 92 37.74 -41.70 -6.83
CA PRO A 92 38.21 -40.34 -7.08
C PRO A 92 37.42 -39.69 -8.22
N TRP A 93 37.09 -38.39 -8.14
CA TRP A 93 36.20 -37.71 -9.11
C TRP A 93 36.55 -37.89 -10.58
N LYS A 94 37.84 -37.99 -10.92
CA LYS A 94 38.32 -38.26 -12.29
C LYS A 94 37.90 -39.63 -12.84
N ASP A 95 37.65 -40.58 -11.96
CA ASP A 95 37.36 -41.97 -12.26
C ASP A 95 35.92 -42.36 -11.86
N ALA A 96 35.14 -41.39 -11.37
CA ALA A 96 33.80 -41.60 -10.80
C ALA A 96 32.65 -41.51 -11.81
N GLY A 97 32.90 -41.14 -13.07
CA GLY A 97 31.86 -41.05 -14.11
C GLY A 97 31.43 -42.41 -14.66
N LEU A 98 30.50 -42.39 -15.62
CA LEU A 98 30.01 -43.61 -16.28
C LEU A 98 31.16 -44.37 -16.96
N ASP A 99 31.37 -45.63 -16.57
CA ASP A 99 32.30 -46.56 -17.23
C ASP A 99 31.51 -47.68 -17.90
N ALA A 100 31.38 -47.59 -19.23
CA ALA A 100 30.69 -48.57 -20.04
C ALA A 100 31.59 -49.03 -21.19
N LEU A 101 31.78 -50.36 -21.31
CA LEU A 101 32.60 -51.01 -22.35
C LEU A 101 34.04 -50.47 -22.47
N GLY A 102 34.61 -49.99 -21.36
CA GLY A 102 35.96 -49.44 -21.30
C GLY A 102 36.09 -48.00 -21.82
N VAL A 103 34.97 -47.31 -22.04
CA VAL A 103 34.92 -45.88 -22.37
C VAL A 103 34.34 -45.14 -21.18
N ARG A 104 35.17 -44.31 -20.54
CA ARG A 104 34.79 -43.52 -19.37
C ARG A 104 34.31 -42.13 -19.75
N ALA A 105 33.12 -41.76 -19.28
CA ALA A 105 32.59 -40.41 -19.34
C ALA A 105 33.05 -39.59 -18.14
N GLN A 106 32.81 -38.28 -18.18
CA GLN A 106 33.14 -37.40 -17.06
C GLN A 106 32.13 -37.59 -15.93
N SER A 107 32.61 -37.51 -14.70
CA SER A 107 31.77 -37.46 -13.50
C SER A 107 30.89 -36.22 -13.51
N SER A 108 29.63 -36.33 -13.07
CA SER A 108 28.72 -35.17 -12.97
C SER A 108 29.28 -34.02 -12.13
N VAL A 109 30.07 -34.32 -11.08
CA VAL A 109 30.82 -33.34 -10.27
C VAL A 109 31.76 -32.46 -11.10
N LEU A 110 32.45 -33.07 -12.07
CA LEU A 110 33.39 -32.37 -12.94
C LEU A 110 32.64 -31.72 -14.11
N TRP A 111 31.64 -32.41 -14.66
CA TRP A 111 30.85 -31.94 -15.80
C TRP A 111 30.14 -30.61 -15.51
N GLN A 112 29.53 -30.45 -14.33
CA GLN A 112 28.85 -29.21 -13.94
C GLN A 112 29.77 -27.97 -13.91
N GLN A 113 31.09 -28.16 -13.97
CA GLN A 113 32.10 -27.10 -13.93
C GLN A 113 33.09 -27.17 -15.10
N ASP A 114 32.82 -27.99 -16.12
CA ASP A 114 33.65 -28.07 -17.31
C ASP A 114 33.19 -27.01 -18.32
N PRO A 115 33.99 -25.99 -18.65
CA PRO A 115 33.62 -24.99 -19.64
C PRO A 115 33.71 -25.48 -21.10
N ALA A 116 34.18 -26.71 -21.34
CA ALA A 116 34.32 -27.29 -22.68
C ALA A 116 33.21 -28.31 -22.96
N GLN A 117 31.95 -27.88 -22.87
CA GLN A 117 30.78 -28.75 -23.11
C GLN A 117 30.29 -28.70 -24.56
N ASP A 118 30.50 -27.58 -25.27
CA ASP A 118 29.91 -27.39 -26.60
C ASP A 118 30.42 -28.41 -27.62
N SER A 119 29.51 -29.30 -28.00
CA SER A 119 29.71 -30.32 -29.02
C SER A 119 28.36 -30.74 -29.55
N ALA A 120 28.18 -30.72 -30.88
CA ALA A 120 26.97 -31.18 -31.53
C ALA A 120 26.63 -32.66 -31.21
N LEU A 121 27.66 -33.47 -30.87
CA LEU A 121 27.46 -34.85 -30.41
C LEU A 121 26.89 -34.91 -28.99
N LEU A 122 27.20 -33.92 -28.15
CA LEU A 122 26.77 -33.79 -26.75
C LEU A 122 25.57 -32.83 -26.63
N GLY A 123 24.70 -32.74 -27.64
CA GLY A 123 23.50 -31.89 -27.56
C GLY A 123 23.76 -30.38 -27.72
N GLY A 124 25.01 -29.97 -27.86
CA GLY A 124 25.45 -28.58 -28.09
C GLY A 124 25.34 -27.66 -26.86
N GLY A 125 26.04 -26.53 -26.96
CA GLY A 125 26.01 -25.45 -25.98
C GLY A 125 26.87 -25.69 -24.74
N ASP A 126 27.18 -24.57 -24.07
CA ASP A 126 27.94 -24.53 -22.82
C ASP A 126 27.01 -24.22 -21.65
N TRP A 127 26.95 -25.10 -20.64
CA TRP A 127 26.01 -25.04 -19.51
C TRP A 127 26.69 -25.24 -18.15
N SER A 128 27.99 -24.94 -18.05
CA SER A 128 28.74 -25.04 -16.79
C SER A 128 28.37 -23.96 -15.77
N TRP A 129 28.82 -24.10 -14.53
CA TRP A 129 28.73 -23.04 -13.52
C TRP A 129 29.36 -21.73 -13.99
N GLN A 130 30.48 -21.83 -14.71
CA GLN A 130 31.22 -20.70 -15.24
C GLN A 130 30.43 -19.99 -16.34
N ASP A 131 29.69 -20.73 -17.17
CA ASP A 131 28.77 -20.18 -18.17
C ASP A 131 27.62 -19.43 -17.51
N ALA A 132 27.02 -19.99 -16.46
CA ALA A 132 25.97 -19.31 -15.70
C ALA A 132 26.47 -17.95 -15.16
N ARG A 133 27.69 -17.89 -14.61
CA ARG A 133 28.27 -16.61 -14.15
C ARG A 133 28.57 -15.64 -15.29
N ARG A 134 29.04 -16.10 -16.44
CA ARG A 134 29.22 -15.26 -17.64
C ARG A 134 27.89 -14.70 -18.13
N ARG A 135 26.84 -15.51 -18.17
CA ARG A 135 25.48 -15.12 -18.57
C ARG A 135 24.88 -14.10 -17.60
N LEU A 136 25.03 -14.31 -16.30
CA LEU A 136 24.63 -13.30 -15.31
C LEU A 136 25.39 -11.98 -15.52
N LEU A 137 26.71 -12.03 -15.75
CA LEU A 137 27.48 -10.82 -16.04
C LEU A 137 26.94 -10.10 -17.29
N THR A 138 26.74 -10.82 -18.38
CA THR A 138 26.18 -10.25 -19.63
C THR A 138 24.78 -9.70 -19.43
N ALA A 139 23.91 -10.38 -18.67
CA ALA A 139 22.58 -9.91 -18.33
C ALA A 139 22.61 -8.59 -17.53
N LEU A 140 23.64 -8.41 -16.69
CA LEU A 140 23.85 -7.21 -15.88
C LEU A 140 24.58 -6.08 -16.63
N THR A 141 25.42 -6.37 -17.61
CA THR A 141 26.31 -5.37 -18.22
C THR A 141 26.10 -5.16 -19.72
N GLY A 142 25.33 -6.02 -20.39
CA GLY A 142 25.13 -6.00 -21.83
C GLY A 142 24.49 -4.70 -22.31
N GLU A 143 25.03 -4.12 -23.37
CA GLU A 143 24.60 -2.80 -23.83
C GLU A 143 23.18 -2.79 -24.40
N ALA A 144 22.86 -3.74 -25.28
CA ALA A 144 21.56 -3.83 -25.93
C ALA A 144 20.52 -4.56 -25.04
N PRO A 145 19.28 -4.06 -24.96
CA PRO A 145 18.19 -4.75 -24.26
C PRO A 145 18.04 -6.22 -24.66
N ALA A 146 18.01 -6.49 -25.97
CA ALA A 146 17.85 -7.85 -26.50
C ALA A 146 18.98 -8.79 -26.06
N ALA A 147 20.23 -8.31 -26.00
CA ALA A 147 21.35 -9.11 -25.53
C ALA A 147 21.27 -9.43 -24.03
N ARG A 148 20.75 -8.50 -23.21
CA ARG A 148 20.51 -8.75 -21.78
C ARG A 148 19.37 -9.73 -21.58
N GLU A 149 18.30 -9.59 -22.36
CA GLU A 149 17.15 -10.50 -22.34
C GLU A 149 17.56 -11.93 -22.71
N GLU A 150 18.33 -12.10 -23.79
CA GLU A 150 18.91 -13.38 -24.21
C GLU A 150 19.82 -13.96 -23.11
N ALA A 151 20.70 -13.15 -22.52
CA ALA A 151 21.58 -13.60 -21.45
C ALA A 151 20.82 -14.04 -20.18
N PHE A 152 19.71 -13.38 -19.82
CA PHE A 152 18.83 -13.86 -18.75
C PHE A 152 18.13 -15.16 -19.14
N ALA A 153 17.61 -15.27 -20.37
CA ALA A 153 16.97 -16.49 -20.85
C ALA A 153 17.92 -17.70 -20.77
N GLU A 154 19.14 -17.52 -21.25
CA GLU A 154 20.17 -18.55 -21.18
C GLU A 154 20.64 -18.82 -19.75
N LEU A 155 20.72 -17.80 -18.88
CA LEU A 155 21.08 -17.98 -17.47
C LEU A 155 20.09 -18.94 -16.80
N PHE A 156 18.78 -18.69 -16.92
CA PHE A 156 17.78 -19.54 -16.28
C PHE A 156 17.78 -20.95 -16.85
N ARG A 157 17.93 -21.10 -18.17
CA ARG A 157 18.15 -22.40 -18.79
C ARG A 157 19.40 -23.10 -18.24
N ASN A 158 20.53 -22.41 -18.11
CA ASN A 158 21.74 -22.96 -17.52
C ASN A 158 21.54 -23.43 -16.08
N LEU A 159 20.81 -22.67 -15.26
CA LEU A 159 20.52 -23.07 -13.89
C LEU A 159 19.69 -24.37 -13.86
N GLY A 160 18.80 -24.57 -14.83
CA GLY A 160 18.10 -25.84 -15.06
C GLY A 160 19.05 -27.01 -15.33
N HIS A 161 20.00 -26.85 -16.25
CA HIS A 161 21.02 -27.87 -16.54
C HIS A 161 21.86 -28.24 -15.30
N LEU A 162 22.23 -27.26 -14.47
CA LEU A 162 22.99 -27.52 -13.24
C LEU A 162 22.15 -28.23 -12.17
N VAL A 163 20.89 -27.84 -12.03
CA VAL A 163 19.94 -28.46 -11.10
C VAL A 163 19.66 -29.91 -11.49
N HIS A 164 19.59 -30.21 -12.79
CA HIS A 164 19.43 -31.57 -13.31
C HIS A 164 20.47 -32.54 -12.75
N LEU A 165 21.76 -32.17 -12.79
CA LEU A 165 22.86 -33.02 -12.31
C LEU A 165 22.77 -33.33 -10.81
N ILE A 166 22.22 -32.42 -10.01
CA ILE A 166 21.91 -32.67 -8.59
C ILE A 166 20.77 -33.68 -8.44
N GLN A 167 19.75 -33.59 -9.29
CA GLN A 167 18.61 -34.50 -9.28
C GLN A 167 19.04 -35.91 -9.67
N ASP A 168 19.92 -36.06 -10.65
CA ASP A 168 20.49 -37.36 -11.03
C ASP A 168 21.40 -37.95 -9.96
N ALA A 169 22.12 -37.12 -9.22
CA ALA A 169 22.86 -37.57 -8.05
C ALA A 169 21.94 -38.07 -6.89
N SER A 170 20.61 -37.86 -6.99
CA SER A 170 19.62 -38.48 -6.10
C SER A 170 19.11 -39.83 -6.60
N VAL A 171 19.48 -40.26 -7.81
CA VAL A 171 19.05 -41.54 -8.38
C VAL A 171 20.03 -42.66 -8.00
N PRO A 172 19.55 -43.77 -7.41
CA PRO A 172 20.40 -44.90 -7.04
C PRO A 172 21.27 -45.46 -8.17
N ALA A 173 20.73 -45.55 -9.39
CA ALA A 173 21.45 -46.07 -10.55
C ALA A 173 22.62 -45.16 -10.98
N HIS A 174 22.38 -43.84 -10.99
CA HIS A 174 23.34 -42.82 -11.40
C HIS A 174 24.54 -42.71 -10.45
N THR A 175 24.32 -43.04 -9.17
CA THR A 175 25.38 -43.02 -8.15
C THR A 175 26.18 -44.32 -8.06
N ARG A 176 25.76 -45.35 -8.81
CA ARG A 176 26.36 -46.69 -8.79
C ARG A 176 26.88 -47.18 -10.13
N ASN A 177 27.00 -46.29 -11.12
CA ASN A 177 27.46 -46.67 -12.45
C ASN A 177 26.58 -47.79 -13.06
N ASP A 178 25.28 -47.79 -12.74
CA ASP A 178 24.33 -48.81 -13.18
C ASP A 178 23.57 -48.32 -14.42
N ALA A 179 24.20 -48.48 -15.58
CA ALA A 179 23.65 -48.02 -16.85
C ALA A 179 22.72 -49.08 -17.47
N HIS A 180 21.49 -48.64 -17.80
CA HIS A 180 20.43 -49.47 -18.36
C HIS A 180 20.02 -48.95 -19.75
N ALA A 181 19.56 -49.84 -20.65
CA ALA A 181 19.08 -49.44 -21.98
C ALA A 181 17.61 -48.99 -21.99
N VAL A 182 16.94 -49.09 -20.84
CA VAL A 182 15.54 -48.76 -20.56
C VAL A 182 15.51 -48.28 -19.11
N LEU A 183 14.80 -47.20 -18.81
CA LEU A 183 14.68 -46.58 -17.47
C LEU A 183 14.79 -47.60 -16.32
N ASP A 184 15.63 -47.26 -15.33
CA ASP A 184 15.76 -48.01 -14.09
C ASP A 184 14.39 -48.11 -13.40
N GLY A 185 14.17 -49.17 -12.63
CA GLY A 185 12.87 -49.39 -11.99
C GLY A 185 12.41 -48.23 -11.12
N TYR A 186 13.32 -47.51 -10.46
CA TYR A 186 13.01 -46.32 -9.68
C TYR A 186 12.60 -45.13 -10.55
N GLU A 187 13.41 -44.72 -11.52
CA GLU A 187 13.10 -43.63 -12.46
C GLU A 187 11.79 -43.88 -13.21
N ARG A 188 11.61 -45.11 -13.71
CA ARG A 188 10.37 -45.54 -14.36
C ARG A 188 9.18 -45.42 -13.44
N TRP A 189 9.33 -45.79 -12.17
CA TRP A 189 8.25 -45.68 -11.19
C TRP A 189 7.91 -44.22 -10.91
N VAL A 190 8.92 -43.35 -10.74
CA VAL A 190 8.71 -41.91 -10.51
C VAL A 190 7.99 -41.27 -11.70
N GLU A 191 8.40 -41.56 -12.93
CA GLU A 191 7.69 -41.05 -14.11
C GLU A 191 6.27 -41.61 -14.22
N TRP A 192 6.09 -42.89 -13.88
CA TRP A 192 4.78 -43.52 -13.93
C TRP A 192 3.79 -42.87 -12.95
N VAL A 193 4.22 -42.55 -11.72
CA VAL A 193 3.37 -41.81 -10.78
C VAL A 193 3.23 -40.34 -11.18
N ARG A 194 4.29 -39.69 -11.66
CA ARG A 194 4.28 -38.29 -12.10
C ARG A 194 3.31 -38.07 -13.25
N SER A 195 3.39 -38.86 -14.30
CA SER A 195 2.46 -38.80 -15.44
C SER A 195 1.00 -39.15 -15.05
N GLY A 196 0.78 -39.67 -13.83
CA GLY A 196 -0.50 -40.27 -13.42
C GLY A 196 -0.86 -41.48 -14.28
N ALA A 197 0.17 -42.19 -14.75
CA ALA A 197 0.17 -43.13 -15.87
C ALA A 197 -0.57 -42.55 -17.09
N ALA A 198 -0.02 -41.43 -17.57
CA ALA A 198 -0.49 -40.60 -18.68
C ALA A 198 -1.98 -40.20 -18.58
N GLY A 199 -2.36 -39.61 -17.44
CA GLY A 199 -3.63 -38.89 -17.24
C GLY A 199 -4.86 -39.75 -16.96
N ARG A 200 -4.75 -41.08 -16.98
CA ARG A 200 -5.89 -41.99 -16.80
C ARG A 200 -6.12 -42.41 -15.35
N LYS A 201 -5.16 -42.15 -14.46
CA LYS A 201 -5.24 -42.55 -13.03
C LYS A 201 -4.86 -41.37 -12.12
N PRO A 202 -5.82 -40.49 -11.78
CA PRO A 202 -5.57 -39.32 -10.93
C PRO A 202 -4.96 -39.66 -9.55
N ALA A 203 -5.29 -40.84 -9.01
CA ALA A 203 -4.72 -41.30 -7.74
C ALA A 203 -3.20 -41.50 -7.79
N LEU A 204 -2.63 -41.91 -8.93
CA LEU A 204 -1.17 -42.05 -9.09
C LEU A 204 -0.50 -40.68 -9.13
N ARG A 205 -1.08 -39.72 -9.87
CA ARG A 205 -0.60 -38.34 -9.89
C ARG A 205 -0.57 -37.73 -8.49
N SER A 206 -1.61 -37.99 -7.69
CA SER A 206 -1.70 -37.53 -6.31
C SER A 206 -0.54 -38.03 -5.43
N ILE A 207 0.01 -39.21 -5.70
CA ILE A 207 1.18 -39.72 -4.97
C ILE A 207 2.39 -38.83 -5.26
N PHE A 208 2.71 -38.61 -6.55
CA PHE A 208 3.83 -37.76 -6.93
C PHE A 208 3.69 -36.34 -6.37
N THR A 209 2.52 -35.72 -6.54
CA THR A 209 2.27 -34.37 -6.00
C THR A 209 2.42 -34.33 -4.48
N SER A 210 2.02 -35.38 -3.75
CA SER A 210 2.19 -35.43 -2.30
C SER A 210 3.66 -35.59 -1.89
N LEU A 211 4.44 -36.40 -2.61
CA LEU A 211 5.86 -36.59 -2.37
C LEU A 211 6.65 -35.31 -2.67
N LEU A 212 6.34 -34.63 -3.78
CA LEU A 212 6.98 -33.37 -4.16
C LEU A 212 6.61 -32.21 -3.21
N ALA A 213 5.44 -32.28 -2.57
CA ALA A 213 4.98 -31.30 -1.58
C ALA A 213 5.57 -31.52 -0.17
N LEU A 214 6.32 -32.60 0.06
CA LEU A 214 7.02 -32.80 1.33
C LEU A 214 7.99 -31.63 1.60
N PRO A 215 8.25 -31.29 2.88
CA PRO A 215 9.25 -30.28 3.22
C PRO A 215 10.61 -30.61 2.59
N PRO A 216 11.21 -29.69 1.80
CA PRO A 216 12.51 -29.93 1.20
C PRO A 216 13.58 -30.25 2.25
N VAL A 217 14.46 -31.19 1.95
CA VAL A 217 15.57 -31.60 2.81
C VAL A 217 16.86 -31.16 2.13
N GLY A 218 17.33 -29.95 2.43
CA GLY A 218 18.55 -29.39 1.86
C GLY A 218 19.81 -29.70 2.67
N SER A 219 20.96 -29.42 2.07
CA SER A 219 22.26 -29.43 2.76
C SER A 219 22.43 -28.19 3.64
N PRO A 220 23.15 -28.27 4.78
CA PRO A 220 23.57 -27.10 5.54
C PRO A 220 24.63 -26.31 4.76
N ALA A 221 24.70 -24.99 4.99
CA ALA A 221 25.71 -24.12 4.35
C ALA A 221 27.17 -24.56 4.63
N SER A 222 27.41 -25.33 5.69
CA SER A 222 28.73 -25.90 6.01
C SER A 222 29.22 -26.92 4.99
N ILE A 223 28.39 -27.38 4.04
CA ILE A 223 28.80 -28.30 2.97
C ILE A 223 29.74 -27.63 1.97
N PHE A 224 29.64 -26.31 1.79
CA PHE A 224 30.39 -25.52 0.81
C PHE A 224 31.85 -25.31 1.24
N THR A 225 32.60 -26.39 1.31
CA THR A 225 34.03 -26.43 1.63
C THR A 225 34.88 -26.45 0.36
N PRO A 226 36.15 -26.03 0.41
CA PRO A 226 37.06 -26.14 -0.73
C PRO A 226 37.11 -27.56 -1.29
N THR A 227 37.10 -27.68 -2.62
CA THR A 227 37.12 -28.98 -3.29
C THR A 227 38.54 -29.56 -3.36
N GLY A 228 39.54 -28.70 -3.59
CA GLY A 228 40.92 -29.12 -3.83
C GLY A 228 41.17 -29.71 -5.21
N ASP A 229 40.17 -29.68 -6.12
CA ASP A 229 40.29 -30.12 -7.51
C ASP A 229 40.17 -28.92 -8.46
N GLU A 230 41.20 -28.66 -9.25
CA GLU A 230 41.26 -27.53 -10.20
C GLU A 230 40.19 -27.60 -11.30
N ARG A 231 39.65 -28.79 -11.59
CA ARG A 231 38.61 -28.98 -12.61
C ARG A 231 37.20 -28.74 -12.08
N ALA A 232 37.02 -28.75 -10.77
CA ALA A 232 35.77 -28.42 -10.10
C ALA A 232 36.06 -27.53 -8.89
N PRO A 233 36.58 -26.30 -9.10
CA PRO A 233 37.09 -25.46 -8.02
C PRO A 233 35.99 -24.86 -7.12
N VAL A 234 34.76 -24.72 -7.63
CA VAL A 234 33.64 -24.12 -6.89
C VAL A 234 33.02 -25.17 -5.96
N PRO A 235 32.76 -24.83 -4.68
CA PRO A 235 32.21 -25.75 -3.68
C PRO A 235 30.84 -26.34 -3.98
N VAL A 236 30.11 -25.88 -5.00
CA VAL A 236 28.84 -26.50 -5.42
C VAL A 236 29.00 -27.98 -5.82
N ALA A 237 30.23 -28.41 -6.17
CA ALA A 237 30.58 -29.83 -6.31
C ALA A 237 30.25 -30.66 -5.06
N ARG A 238 30.36 -30.06 -3.87
CA ARG A 238 30.10 -30.71 -2.58
C ARG A 238 28.62 -31.06 -2.37
N LEU A 239 27.70 -30.46 -3.13
CA LEU A 239 26.30 -30.85 -3.13
C LEU A 239 26.11 -32.26 -3.71
N ILE A 240 26.92 -32.65 -4.71
CA ILE A 240 26.94 -34.01 -5.26
C ILE A 240 27.79 -34.92 -4.38
N ASP A 241 29.04 -34.54 -4.11
CA ASP A 241 30.00 -35.35 -3.35
C ASP A 241 30.87 -34.51 -2.41
N SER A 242 30.73 -34.75 -1.12
CA SER A 242 31.48 -34.09 -0.05
C SER A 242 32.85 -34.74 0.26
N ASP A 243 33.22 -35.83 -0.41
CA ASP A 243 34.42 -36.67 -0.18
C ASP A 243 34.49 -37.36 1.20
N ARG A 244 33.37 -37.45 1.92
CA ARG A 244 33.33 -37.93 3.31
C ARG A 244 32.98 -39.42 3.38
N TYR A 245 32.25 -39.95 2.41
CA TYR A 245 31.79 -41.33 2.38
C TYR A 245 32.81 -42.27 1.73
N ARG A 246 33.20 -43.29 2.48
CA ARG A 246 34.19 -44.31 2.08
C ARG A 246 33.65 -45.74 2.20
N GLY A 247 32.32 -45.91 2.17
CA GLY A 247 31.66 -47.21 2.33
C GLY A 247 31.29 -47.58 3.78
N GLU A 248 31.33 -46.60 4.68
CA GLU A 248 31.07 -46.75 6.12
C GLU A 248 29.67 -46.23 6.48
N GLY A 249 28.91 -46.94 7.33
CA GLY A 249 27.50 -46.60 7.60
C GLY A 249 27.28 -45.39 8.51
N LEU A 250 28.25 -45.05 9.37
CA LEU A 250 28.12 -43.97 10.38
C LEU A 250 27.98 -42.57 9.75
N VAL A 251 28.59 -42.35 8.59
CA VAL A 251 28.60 -41.03 7.92
C VAL A 251 27.30 -40.73 7.17
N LEU A 252 26.47 -41.74 6.89
CA LEU A 252 25.23 -41.60 6.12
C LEU A 252 24.13 -40.78 6.83
N SER A 253 24.30 -40.51 8.12
CA SER A 253 23.44 -39.61 8.90
C SER A 253 24.00 -38.18 9.03
N ASP A 254 25.17 -37.89 8.44
CA ASP A 254 25.74 -36.54 8.46
C ASP A 254 24.91 -35.62 7.54
N PRO A 255 24.32 -34.52 8.05
CA PRO A 255 23.55 -33.61 7.22
C PRO A 255 24.41 -32.87 6.17
N ALA A 256 25.73 -32.77 6.36
CA ALA A 256 26.65 -32.12 5.44
C ALA A 256 27.25 -33.08 4.39
N LEU A 257 26.57 -34.21 4.13
CA LEU A 257 26.97 -35.19 3.13
C LEU A 257 26.47 -34.80 1.73
N GLY A 258 27.22 -35.12 0.68
CA GLY A 258 26.76 -34.97 -0.70
C GLY A 258 25.60 -35.91 -1.03
N ILE A 259 24.72 -35.50 -1.94
CA ILE A 259 23.51 -36.28 -2.26
C ILE A 259 23.87 -37.61 -2.94
N ALA A 260 24.96 -37.70 -3.71
CA ALA A 260 25.40 -38.95 -4.31
C ALA A 260 25.87 -39.95 -3.26
N GLU A 261 26.62 -39.48 -2.27
CA GLU A 261 27.10 -40.28 -1.13
C GLU A 261 25.92 -40.80 -0.30
N TYR A 262 24.96 -39.92 0.02
CA TYR A 262 23.74 -40.29 0.74
C TYR A 262 22.93 -41.34 -0.03
N THR A 263 22.72 -41.13 -1.33
CA THR A 263 21.92 -42.03 -2.18
C THR A 263 22.60 -43.39 -2.33
N GLN A 264 23.88 -43.41 -2.69
CA GLN A 264 24.64 -44.63 -2.90
C GLN A 264 24.79 -45.45 -1.62
N GLY A 265 25.00 -44.82 -0.47
CA GLY A 265 25.13 -45.57 0.78
C GLY A 265 23.82 -46.18 1.28
N ASN A 266 22.67 -45.59 0.92
CA ASN A 266 21.39 -45.95 1.51
C ASN A 266 20.51 -46.86 0.66
N PHE A 267 20.46 -46.70 -0.66
CA PHE A 267 19.40 -47.29 -1.50
C PHE A 267 20.00 -48.02 -2.69
N PRO A 268 19.92 -49.36 -2.87
CA PRO A 268 20.41 -50.08 -4.07
C PRO A 268 19.66 -49.67 -5.35
N SER A 269 20.25 -49.87 -6.52
CA SER A 269 19.54 -49.90 -7.80
C SER A 269 19.23 -51.35 -8.22
N ASP A 270 18.44 -51.53 -9.28
CA ASP A 270 17.93 -52.84 -9.70
C ASP A 270 19.04 -53.86 -9.95
N ASP A 271 20.13 -53.49 -10.63
CA ASP A 271 21.21 -54.40 -11.01
C ASP A 271 22.38 -54.42 -10.00
N THR A 272 22.33 -53.58 -8.95
CA THR A 272 23.39 -53.45 -7.93
C THR A 272 22.98 -53.95 -6.55
N LEU A 273 21.81 -54.59 -6.45
CA LEU A 273 21.24 -55.05 -5.20
C LEU A 273 22.18 -56.06 -4.51
N PHE A 274 22.84 -55.61 -3.44
CA PHE A 274 23.86 -56.34 -2.66
C PHE A 274 25.05 -56.86 -3.49
N LEU A 275 25.35 -56.19 -4.61
CA LEU A 275 26.49 -56.49 -5.48
C LEU A 275 27.43 -55.29 -5.53
N ASP A 276 28.72 -55.54 -5.72
CA ASP A 276 29.78 -54.56 -6.06
C ASP A 276 30.03 -53.37 -5.12
N PHE A 277 29.14 -53.11 -4.16
CA PHE A 277 29.19 -51.98 -3.23
C PHE A 277 29.19 -52.44 -1.76
N PRO A 278 29.91 -51.74 -0.86
CA PRO A 278 30.00 -52.10 0.56
C PRO A 278 28.69 -51.90 1.32
N LEU A 279 27.89 -50.92 0.91
CA LEU A 279 26.57 -50.62 1.45
C LEU A 279 25.59 -50.33 0.31
N PRO A 280 24.29 -50.55 0.55
CA PRO A 280 23.71 -51.23 1.70
C PRO A 280 23.99 -52.74 1.66
N ARG A 281 24.02 -53.39 2.83
CA ARG A 281 24.38 -54.82 2.96
C ARG A 281 23.24 -55.63 3.60
N PRO A 282 23.13 -56.95 3.33
CA PRO A 282 22.05 -57.78 3.89
C PRO A 282 21.99 -57.78 5.43
N ALA A 283 23.12 -57.57 6.10
CA ALA A 283 23.19 -57.49 7.56
C ALA A 283 22.43 -56.29 8.16
N ALA A 284 22.07 -55.29 7.36
CA ALA A 284 21.30 -54.13 7.79
C ALA A 284 19.78 -54.34 7.81
N LEU A 285 19.32 -55.53 7.37
CA LEU A 285 17.90 -55.84 7.29
C LEU A 285 17.31 -56.21 8.65
N GLY A 286 16.12 -55.67 8.93
CA GLY A 286 15.31 -56.00 10.09
C GLY A 286 14.41 -57.22 9.85
N PRO A 287 13.52 -57.54 10.82
CA PRO A 287 12.60 -58.66 10.70
C PRO A 287 11.63 -58.46 9.54
N ALA A 288 11.45 -59.51 8.72
CA ALA A 288 10.53 -59.51 7.59
C ALA A 288 9.07 -59.35 8.02
N PHE A 289 8.27 -58.67 7.20
CA PHE A 289 6.82 -58.57 7.38
C PHE A 289 6.09 -58.83 6.06
N SER A 290 4.83 -59.26 6.14
CA SER A 290 4.05 -59.64 4.96
C SER A 290 2.87 -58.71 4.73
N VAL A 291 2.77 -58.16 3.53
CA VAL A 291 1.66 -57.29 3.10
C VAL A 291 0.76 -58.06 2.11
N PRO A 292 -0.57 -58.00 2.24
CA PRO A 292 -1.48 -58.57 1.24
C PRO A 292 -1.26 -57.94 -0.15
N GLU A 293 -1.24 -58.79 -1.19
CA GLU A 293 -1.09 -58.36 -2.59
C GLU A 293 -1.96 -59.23 -3.50
N GLY A 294 -3.09 -58.69 -3.99
CA GLY A 294 -4.07 -59.44 -4.77
C GLY A 294 -4.63 -60.65 -4.00
N ARG A 295 -4.43 -61.87 -4.54
CA ARG A 295 -4.79 -63.14 -3.88
C ARG A 295 -3.62 -63.75 -3.07
N GLY A 296 -2.47 -63.09 -3.01
CA GLY A 296 -1.25 -63.56 -2.36
C GLY A 296 -0.75 -62.63 -1.26
N ARG A 297 0.50 -62.83 -0.84
CA ARG A 297 1.23 -61.99 0.12
C ARG A 297 2.62 -61.69 -0.43
N ARG A 298 3.05 -60.44 -0.29
CA ARG A 298 4.43 -60.00 -0.53
C ARG A 298 5.16 -59.95 0.80
N VAL A 299 6.41 -60.42 0.84
CA VAL A 299 7.27 -60.34 2.02
C VAL A 299 8.30 -59.25 1.77
N TYR A 300 8.34 -58.25 2.65
CA TYR A 300 9.30 -57.15 2.63
C TYR A 300 10.23 -57.25 3.84
N TYR A 301 11.44 -56.73 3.67
CA TYR A 301 12.42 -56.57 4.72
C TYR A 301 12.73 -55.08 4.85
N PRO A 302 12.64 -54.50 6.07
CA PRO A 302 13.05 -53.13 6.31
C PRO A 302 14.56 -53.03 6.43
N LYS A 303 15.14 -51.87 6.09
CA LYS A 303 16.51 -51.50 6.49
C LYS A 303 16.45 -50.75 7.81
N VAL A 304 17.15 -51.26 8.83
CA VAL A 304 17.06 -50.77 10.22
C VAL A 304 18.39 -50.27 10.79
N THR A 305 19.50 -50.48 10.09
CA THR A 305 20.83 -49.95 10.44
C THR A 305 21.56 -49.43 9.19
N ASP A 306 22.79 -48.94 9.36
CA ASP A 306 23.66 -48.41 8.29
C ASP A 306 23.01 -47.25 7.51
N GLY A 307 22.63 -46.16 8.20
CA GLY A 307 22.11 -44.93 7.60
C GLY A 307 20.59 -44.78 7.69
N GLU A 308 19.96 -44.32 6.60
CA GLU A 308 18.51 -44.10 6.48
C GLU A 308 17.73 -45.39 6.72
N THR A 309 16.67 -45.30 7.52
CA THR A 309 15.77 -46.43 7.79
C THR A 309 14.67 -46.46 6.76
N VAL A 310 14.43 -47.62 6.14
CA VAL A 310 13.45 -47.76 5.05
C VAL A 310 12.53 -48.93 5.35
N ALA A 311 11.21 -48.69 5.37
CA ALA A 311 10.24 -49.70 5.79
C ALA A 311 10.09 -50.83 4.75
N HIS A 312 9.87 -50.48 3.49
CA HIS A 312 9.92 -51.40 2.36
C HIS A 312 11.27 -51.20 1.66
N PHE A 313 12.29 -51.94 2.08
CA PHE A 313 13.63 -51.78 1.52
C PHE A 313 13.95 -52.77 0.40
N VAL A 314 13.68 -54.06 0.63
CA VAL A 314 13.77 -55.12 -0.40
C VAL A 314 12.64 -56.13 -0.20
N ALA A 315 12.26 -56.83 -1.27
CA ALA A 315 11.23 -57.87 -1.22
C ALA A 315 11.77 -59.23 -1.71
N GLU A 316 11.14 -60.31 -1.25
CA GLU A 316 11.45 -61.66 -1.75
C GLU A 316 10.96 -61.85 -3.19
N GLY A 317 11.82 -62.46 -4.01
CA GLY A 317 11.49 -62.86 -5.38
C GLY A 317 10.36 -63.90 -5.46
N ALA A 318 9.57 -63.88 -6.54
CA ALA A 318 8.41 -64.75 -6.72
C ALA A 318 8.72 -66.27 -6.67
N TRP A 319 9.99 -66.65 -6.86
CA TRP A 319 10.46 -68.05 -6.81
C TRP A 319 11.29 -68.37 -5.56
N TRP A 320 11.50 -67.43 -4.65
CA TRP A 320 12.37 -67.54 -3.48
C TRP A 320 12.08 -68.77 -2.63
N GLN A 321 10.80 -69.04 -2.32
CA GLN A 321 10.44 -70.22 -1.54
C GLN A 321 10.80 -71.53 -2.25
N ARG A 322 10.75 -71.61 -3.60
CA ARG A 322 11.10 -72.83 -4.36
C ARG A 322 12.61 -73.00 -4.59
N LEU A 323 13.35 -71.89 -4.65
CA LEU A 323 14.81 -71.89 -4.87
C LEU A 323 15.59 -72.08 -3.56
N ARG A 324 15.08 -71.57 -2.43
CA ARG A 324 15.65 -71.80 -1.08
C ARG A 324 15.69 -73.28 -0.69
N PHE A 325 14.71 -74.07 -1.14
CA PHE A 325 14.71 -75.54 -0.97
C PHE A 325 15.79 -76.27 -1.81
N ARG A 326 16.47 -75.59 -2.75
CA ARG A 326 17.49 -76.17 -3.64
C ARG A 326 18.90 -75.61 -3.44
N SER A 327 19.15 -74.84 -2.36
CA SER A 327 20.48 -74.28 -2.06
C SER A 327 21.15 -73.55 -3.24
N SER A 328 20.38 -72.76 -4.00
CA SER A 328 20.91 -71.90 -5.07
C SER A 328 21.49 -70.61 -4.50
N ALA A 329 22.58 -70.10 -5.10
CA ALA A 329 23.29 -68.88 -4.70
C ALA A 329 22.98 -67.66 -5.59
N LEU A 330 21.89 -67.70 -6.37
CA LEU A 330 21.45 -66.57 -7.19
C LEU A 330 20.76 -65.51 -6.32
N SER A 331 20.99 -64.21 -6.60
CA SER A 331 20.36 -63.11 -5.86
C SER A 331 18.83 -63.17 -5.99
N ASP A 332 18.16 -63.42 -4.87
CA ASP A 332 16.74 -63.77 -4.77
C ASP A 332 15.85 -62.60 -4.26
N TRP A 333 16.40 -61.39 -4.30
CA TRP A 333 15.75 -60.13 -3.87
C TRP A 333 15.29 -59.31 -5.07
N LEU A 334 14.25 -58.49 -4.89
CA LEU A 334 13.80 -57.54 -5.91
C LEU A 334 13.37 -56.21 -5.30
N LEU A 335 13.33 -55.18 -6.16
CA LEU A 335 12.72 -53.89 -5.91
C LEU A 335 11.35 -53.82 -6.63
N ASP A 336 10.36 -53.17 -6.01
CA ASP A 336 9.00 -53.04 -6.52
C ASP A 336 8.40 -51.64 -6.23
N ASP A 337 7.19 -51.39 -6.73
CA ASP A 337 6.52 -50.08 -6.61
C ASP A 337 6.41 -49.53 -5.18
N ARG A 338 6.26 -50.39 -4.15
CA ARG A 338 6.18 -49.92 -2.75
C ARG A 338 7.55 -49.52 -2.23
N ILE A 339 8.58 -50.24 -2.65
CA ILE A 339 9.97 -49.92 -2.31
C ILE A 339 10.38 -48.61 -2.96
N TYR A 340 10.10 -48.43 -4.26
CA TYR A 340 10.40 -47.17 -4.95
C TYR A 340 9.62 -45.99 -4.35
N GLN A 341 8.40 -46.21 -3.85
CA GLN A 341 7.66 -45.18 -3.12
C GLN A 341 8.36 -44.74 -1.83
N ASP A 342 8.87 -45.68 -1.03
CA ASP A 342 9.63 -45.36 0.18
C ASP A 342 10.97 -44.68 -0.17
N TYR A 343 11.61 -45.06 -1.27
CA TYR A 343 12.83 -44.41 -1.77
C TYR A 343 12.52 -42.96 -2.18
N ALA A 344 11.47 -42.75 -2.97
CA ALA A 344 11.08 -41.42 -3.44
C ALA A 344 10.68 -40.48 -2.29
N ALA A 345 10.09 -41.01 -1.22
CA ALA A 345 9.80 -40.25 -0.01
C ALA A 345 11.06 -39.72 0.69
N ALA A 346 12.21 -40.38 0.52
CA ALA A 346 13.50 -39.92 1.04
C ALA A 346 14.28 -39.07 0.03
N LEU A 347 14.20 -39.41 -1.27
CA LEU A 347 15.05 -38.85 -2.32
C LEU A 347 14.45 -37.61 -2.97
N LEU A 348 13.15 -37.54 -3.27
CA LEU A 348 12.54 -36.36 -3.90
C LEU A 348 12.66 -35.09 -3.04
N PRO A 349 12.40 -35.11 -1.71
CA PRO A 349 12.59 -33.92 -0.88
C PRO A 349 14.05 -33.44 -0.85
N ARG A 350 15.00 -34.38 -0.97
CA ARG A 350 16.45 -34.07 -1.04
C ARG A 350 16.85 -33.54 -2.40
N ALA A 351 16.33 -34.10 -3.48
CA ALA A 351 16.51 -33.57 -4.83
C ALA A 351 16.06 -32.10 -4.89
N VAL A 352 14.84 -31.80 -4.40
CA VAL A 352 14.35 -30.42 -4.28
C VAL A 352 15.26 -29.57 -3.39
N GLY A 353 15.61 -30.05 -2.20
CA GLY A 353 16.38 -29.29 -1.21
C GLY A 353 17.82 -28.96 -1.64
N TYR A 354 18.53 -29.92 -2.27
CA TYR A 354 19.89 -29.71 -2.76
C TYR A 354 19.90 -28.85 -4.04
N SER A 355 18.92 -29.04 -4.94
CA SER A 355 18.75 -28.14 -6.10
C SER A 355 18.46 -26.71 -5.65
N ALA A 356 17.62 -26.51 -4.63
CA ALA A 356 17.36 -25.19 -4.05
C ALA A 356 18.65 -24.60 -3.42
N ALA A 357 19.45 -25.40 -2.72
CA ALA A 357 20.73 -24.97 -2.17
C ALA A 357 21.74 -24.51 -3.24
N LEU A 358 21.73 -25.13 -4.43
CA LEU A 358 22.54 -24.69 -5.58
C LEU A 358 22.10 -23.30 -6.05
N LEU A 359 20.79 -23.08 -6.22
CA LEU A 359 20.22 -21.80 -6.63
C LEU A 359 20.48 -20.70 -5.59
N ASP A 360 20.30 -21.02 -4.31
CA ASP A 360 20.60 -20.12 -3.19
C ASP A 360 22.07 -19.74 -3.16
N TYR A 361 22.99 -20.70 -3.37
CA TYR A 361 24.42 -20.42 -3.44
C TYR A 361 24.77 -19.53 -4.63
N PHE A 362 24.10 -19.69 -5.78
CA PHE A 362 24.32 -18.85 -6.95
C PHE A 362 23.96 -17.38 -6.66
N PHE A 363 22.81 -17.12 -6.03
CA PHE A 363 22.33 -15.76 -5.72
C PHE A 363 22.67 -15.27 -4.30
N ARG A 364 23.59 -15.94 -3.58
CA ARG A 364 23.93 -15.59 -2.18
C ARG A 364 24.59 -14.23 -2.00
N GLY A 365 25.26 -13.74 -3.03
CA GLY A 365 25.94 -12.45 -2.99
C GLY A 365 24.94 -11.30 -3.05
N ARG A 366 25.05 -10.33 -2.13
CA ARG A 366 24.13 -9.18 -2.05
C ARG A 366 24.88 -7.89 -1.71
N LEU A 367 24.42 -6.80 -2.32
CA LEU A 367 24.92 -5.44 -2.09
C LEU A 367 23.75 -4.54 -1.73
N ASP A 368 23.85 -3.85 -0.60
CA ASP A 368 22.96 -2.74 -0.29
C ASP A 368 23.68 -1.45 -0.65
N VAL A 369 23.45 -0.96 -1.87
CA VAL A 369 24.10 0.23 -2.40
C VAL A 369 23.11 1.30 -2.80
N GLU A 370 23.52 2.54 -2.67
CA GLU A 370 22.79 3.74 -3.04
C GLU A 370 23.72 4.68 -3.81
N ALA A 371 23.17 5.43 -4.75
CA ALA A 371 23.89 6.41 -5.53
C ALA A 371 23.41 7.82 -5.19
N ASP A 372 24.35 8.70 -4.85
CA ASP A 372 24.11 10.12 -4.62
C ASP A 372 24.70 10.94 -5.77
N ALA A 373 23.92 11.87 -6.31
CA ALA A 373 24.41 12.82 -7.31
C ALA A 373 25.24 13.93 -6.65
N ASP A 374 26.36 14.32 -7.28
CA ASP A 374 27.13 15.48 -6.85
C ASP A 374 26.27 16.76 -7.04
N PRO A 375 26.15 17.62 -6.02
CA PRO A 375 25.37 18.86 -6.13
C PRO A 375 25.86 19.80 -7.22
N GLY A 376 27.15 19.79 -7.54
CA GLY A 376 27.77 20.63 -8.57
C GLY A 376 27.74 20.02 -9.97
N ASP A 377 27.68 18.69 -10.08
CA ASP A 377 27.57 17.96 -11.34
C ASP A 377 26.71 16.69 -11.17
N PRO A 378 25.42 16.73 -11.55
CA PRO A 378 24.52 15.58 -11.41
C PRO A 378 24.94 14.34 -12.21
N SER A 379 25.87 14.47 -13.16
CA SER A 379 26.41 13.32 -13.90
C SER A 379 27.56 12.61 -13.18
N THR A 380 28.05 13.19 -12.08
CA THR A 380 28.97 12.54 -11.14
C THR A 380 28.18 11.89 -10.01
N LEU A 381 28.29 10.57 -9.87
CA LEU A 381 27.63 9.79 -8.83
C LEU A 381 28.64 9.24 -7.81
N THR A 382 28.27 9.25 -6.53
CA THR A 382 28.99 8.53 -5.47
C THR A 382 28.15 7.34 -5.02
N LEU A 383 28.68 6.14 -5.25
CA LEU A 383 28.07 4.90 -4.79
C LEU A 383 28.56 4.60 -3.36
N ARG A 384 27.61 4.37 -2.44
CA ARG A 384 27.85 4.03 -1.04
C ARG A 384 27.02 2.81 -0.68
N GLY A 385 27.46 2.01 0.27
CA GLY A 385 26.69 0.83 0.65
C GLY A 385 27.38 -0.12 1.61
N THR A 386 26.83 -1.32 1.72
CA THR A 386 27.27 -2.38 2.62
C THR A 386 27.29 -3.73 1.90
N ASN A 387 28.26 -4.58 2.24
CA ASN A 387 28.25 -5.98 1.81
C ASN A 387 27.20 -6.77 2.61
N LEU A 388 26.09 -7.17 1.99
CA LEU A 388 25.07 -8.03 2.59
C LEU A 388 25.21 -9.51 2.22
N SER A 389 26.29 -9.86 1.53
CA SER A 389 26.66 -11.25 1.27
C SER A 389 27.03 -11.94 2.59
N PRO A 390 26.82 -13.27 2.71
CA PRO A 390 27.20 -14.03 3.90
C PRO A 390 28.72 -14.15 4.07
N GLU A 391 29.49 -13.84 3.01
CA GLU A 391 30.94 -14.00 2.94
C GLU A 391 31.62 -12.67 2.59
N ALA A 392 32.92 -12.57 2.85
CA ALA A 392 33.68 -11.37 2.54
C ALA A 392 33.88 -11.20 1.02
N LEU A 393 33.83 -9.95 0.55
CA LEU A 393 34.29 -9.58 -0.79
C LEU A 393 35.83 -9.54 -0.76
N ALA A 394 36.46 -10.69 -1.03
CA ALA A 394 37.87 -10.90 -0.75
C ALA A 394 38.79 -10.17 -1.74
N GLU A 395 38.52 -10.30 -3.04
CA GLU A 395 39.27 -9.65 -4.11
C GLU A 395 38.36 -9.45 -5.32
N GLY A 396 38.09 -8.21 -5.72
CA GLY A 396 37.26 -7.94 -6.90
C GLY A 396 37.16 -6.46 -7.22
N SER A 397 36.26 -6.12 -8.12
CA SER A 397 35.99 -4.73 -8.49
C SER A 397 34.49 -4.43 -8.55
N LEU A 398 34.17 -3.18 -8.26
CA LEU A 398 32.83 -2.61 -8.39
C LEU A 398 32.74 -1.81 -9.68
N ALA A 399 31.73 -2.06 -10.48
CA ALA A 399 31.40 -1.28 -11.66
C ALA A 399 30.00 -0.70 -11.53
N LEU A 400 29.76 0.43 -12.17
CA LEU A 400 28.44 1.04 -12.27
C LEU A 400 28.08 1.15 -13.74
N TYR A 401 26.87 0.75 -14.08
CA TYR A 401 26.31 0.89 -15.42
C TYR A 401 25.06 1.77 -15.36
N ALA A 402 24.86 2.60 -16.36
CA ALA A 402 23.68 3.42 -16.51
C ALA A 402 22.88 2.95 -17.72
N GLU A 403 21.63 2.59 -17.49
CA GLU A 403 20.67 2.28 -18.55
C GLU A 403 19.92 3.56 -18.90
N GLY A 404 20.12 4.03 -20.13
CA GLY A 404 19.45 5.23 -20.65
C GLY A 404 18.00 4.97 -21.05
N VAL A 405 17.31 6.05 -21.42
CA VAL A 405 15.90 6.04 -21.85
C VAL A 405 15.63 5.24 -23.13
N ASP A 406 16.67 4.94 -23.91
CA ASP A 406 16.62 4.08 -25.10
C ASP A 406 16.80 2.59 -24.75
N GLY A 407 16.98 2.26 -23.47
CA GLY A 407 17.28 0.93 -22.97
C GLY A 407 18.75 0.53 -23.14
N ARG A 408 19.63 1.37 -23.72
CA ARG A 408 21.06 1.03 -23.82
C ARG A 408 21.72 1.17 -22.45
N ARG A 409 22.50 0.16 -22.07
CA ARG A 409 23.22 0.13 -20.80
C ARG A 409 24.71 0.38 -21.03
N LEU A 410 25.19 1.53 -20.61
CA LEU A 410 26.58 1.96 -20.81
C LEU A 410 27.34 1.94 -19.48
N PRO A 411 28.63 1.52 -19.46
CA PRO A 411 29.44 1.60 -18.26
C PRO A 411 29.69 3.06 -17.89
N ALA A 412 29.58 3.37 -16.60
CA ALA A 412 30.01 4.65 -16.05
C ALA A 412 31.53 4.67 -15.86
N THR A 413 32.16 5.82 -16.11
CA THR A 413 33.62 5.96 -16.00
C THR A 413 34.03 6.12 -14.54
N PRO A 414 34.86 5.24 -13.96
CA PRO A 414 35.32 5.40 -12.59
C PRO A 414 36.23 6.63 -12.45
N LEU A 415 35.99 7.43 -11.41
CA LEU A 415 36.77 8.64 -11.08
C LEU A 415 37.78 8.40 -9.94
N GLY A 416 37.93 7.15 -9.49
CA GLY A 416 38.79 6.75 -8.38
C GLY A 416 38.89 5.24 -8.25
N PRO A 417 39.47 4.74 -7.13
CA PRO A 417 39.61 3.31 -6.88
C PRO A 417 38.26 2.61 -6.79
N VAL A 418 38.13 1.47 -7.48
CA VAL A 418 36.92 0.62 -7.46
C VAL A 418 37.22 -0.83 -7.07
N ALA A 419 38.47 -1.13 -6.74
CA ALA A 419 38.87 -2.43 -6.23
C ALA A 419 38.37 -2.62 -4.79
N LEU A 420 37.81 -3.79 -4.51
CA LEU A 420 37.35 -4.20 -3.18
C LEU A 420 38.23 -5.35 -2.71
N THR A 421 38.72 -5.24 -1.47
CA THR A 421 39.57 -6.26 -0.87
C THR A 421 39.22 -6.44 0.59
N GLY A 422 38.89 -7.66 0.99
CA GLY A 422 38.64 -8.04 2.38
C GLY A 422 37.43 -7.37 3.04
N ILE A 423 36.37 -7.03 2.28
CA ILE A 423 35.17 -6.41 2.88
C ILE A 423 34.30 -7.49 3.53
N ALA A 424 34.33 -7.57 4.86
CA ALA A 424 33.56 -8.55 5.63
C ALA A 424 32.04 -8.43 5.42
N ALA A 425 31.31 -9.50 5.75
CA ALA A 425 29.84 -9.48 5.77
C ALA A 425 29.34 -8.40 6.76
N GLY A 426 28.39 -7.57 6.33
CA GLY A 426 27.85 -6.44 7.08
C GLY A 426 28.76 -5.20 7.16
N ALA A 427 29.96 -5.23 6.54
CA ALA A 427 30.87 -4.10 6.55
C ALA A 427 30.55 -3.09 5.41
N PRO A 428 30.77 -1.78 5.65
CA PRO A 428 30.54 -0.76 4.63
C PRO A 428 31.54 -0.87 3.48
N LEU A 429 31.06 -0.59 2.28
CA LEU A 429 31.88 -0.47 1.07
C LEU A 429 32.60 0.89 1.06
N PRO A 430 33.86 0.96 0.60
CA PRO A 430 34.51 2.23 0.30
C PRO A 430 33.67 3.02 -0.72
N PRO A 431 33.49 4.34 -0.55
CA PRO A 431 32.73 5.15 -1.50
C PRO A 431 33.43 5.18 -2.85
N ALA A 432 32.70 4.80 -3.91
CA ALA A 432 33.22 4.77 -5.28
C ALA A 432 32.55 5.85 -6.12
N ARG A 433 33.34 6.65 -6.84
CA ARG A 433 32.84 7.75 -7.67
C ARG A 433 32.86 7.37 -9.14
N PHE A 434 31.78 7.70 -9.85
CA PHE A 434 31.59 7.38 -11.26
C PHE A 434 31.05 8.59 -12.02
N GLN A 435 31.48 8.76 -13.26
CA GLN A 435 30.90 9.69 -14.22
C GLN A 435 29.94 8.94 -15.14
N VAL A 436 28.69 9.37 -15.20
CA VAL A 436 27.66 8.82 -16.10
C VAL A 436 27.55 9.70 -17.35
N ALA A 437 27.50 9.08 -18.53
CA ALA A 437 27.54 9.78 -19.81
C ALA A 437 26.23 10.50 -20.20
N GLY A 438 25.13 10.29 -19.46
CA GLY A 438 23.82 10.86 -19.78
C GLY A 438 22.77 10.59 -18.70
N GLU A 439 21.51 10.81 -19.04
CA GLU A 439 20.37 10.49 -18.19
C GLU A 439 20.17 8.97 -18.10
N ALA A 440 19.85 8.49 -16.90
CA ALA A 440 19.65 7.07 -16.64
C ALA A 440 18.25 6.83 -16.07
N GLU A 441 17.63 5.72 -16.50
CA GLU A 441 16.41 5.19 -15.90
C GLU A 441 16.71 4.16 -14.81
N ARG A 442 17.79 3.41 -15.00
CA ARG A 442 18.32 2.43 -14.04
C ARG A 442 19.82 2.61 -13.90
N LEU A 443 20.31 2.43 -12.69
CA LEU A 443 21.72 2.19 -12.45
C LEU A 443 21.92 0.74 -12.04
N VAL A 444 22.97 0.10 -12.51
CA VAL A 444 23.28 -1.29 -12.14
C VAL A 444 24.69 -1.31 -11.56
N ALA A 445 24.77 -1.48 -10.24
CA ALA A 445 26.03 -1.75 -9.58
C ALA A 445 26.35 -3.23 -9.74
N VAL A 446 27.55 -3.55 -10.21
CA VAL A 446 28.01 -4.91 -10.47
C VAL A 446 29.33 -5.13 -9.76
N TYR A 447 29.36 -6.06 -8.81
CA TYR A 447 30.59 -6.60 -8.28
C TYR A 447 31.00 -7.83 -9.08
N ARG A 448 32.28 -7.90 -9.43
CA ARG A 448 32.92 -9.08 -10.04
C ARG A 448 34.17 -9.41 -9.24
N GLY A 449 34.27 -10.64 -8.75
CA GLY A 449 35.45 -11.09 -8.01
C GLY A 449 35.22 -12.32 -7.15
N ALA A 450 36.03 -12.47 -6.11
CA ALA A 450 36.00 -13.57 -5.18
C ALA A 450 34.94 -13.39 -4.08
N LEU A 451 34.04 -14.37 -3.98
CA LEU A 451 33.12 -14.52 -2.85
C LEU A 451 33.29 -15.93 -2.30
N GLY A 452 33.76 -16.05 -1.05
CA GLY A 452 34.08 -17.36 -0.48
C GLY A 452 35.19 -18.06 -1.27
N HIS A 453 34.94 -19.30 -1.66
CA HIS A 453 35.84 -20.11 -2.50
C HIS A 453 35.55 -20.01 -3.99
N GLU A 454 34.62 -19.14 -4.40
CA GLU A 454 34.34 -18.87 -5.80
C GLU A 454 35.27 -17.76 -6.31
N THR A 455 36.45 -18.13 -6.79
CA THR A 455 37.52 -17.20 -7.18
C THR A 455 37.76 -17.18 -8.69
N ALA A 456 38.04 -16.00 -9.25
CA ALA A 456 38.42 -15.87 -10.66
C ALA A 456 39.87 -16.32 -10.90
N PRO A 457 40.13 -17.19 -11.90
CA PRO A 457 41.49 -17.52 -12.33
C PRO A 457 42.16 -16.34 -13.03
N ALA A 458 43.50 -16.34 -13.03
CA ALA A 458 44.31 -15.28 -13.62
C ALA A 458 44.15 -15.15 -15.15
N ASP A 459 43.71 -16.22 -15.83
CA ASP A 459 43.49 -16.24 -17.28
C ASP A 459 42.17 -15.56 -17.71
N GLY A 460 41.31 -15.18 -16.75
CA GLY A 460 40.05 -14.49 -17.01
C GLY A 460 38.94 -15.38 -17.59
N SER A 461 39.15 -16.70 -17.68
CA SER A 461 38.17 -17.66 -18.21
C SER A 461 36.87 -17.72 -17.40
N PHE A 462 36.95 -17.44 -16.11
CA PHE A 462 35.82 -17.41 -15.17
C PHE A 462 35.78 -16.05 -14.46
N PRO A 463 34.63 -15.33 -14.45
CA PRO A 463 34.56 -14.02 -13.83
C PRO A 463 34.63 -14.03 -12.30
N GLY A 464 34.57 -15.20 -11.65
CA GLY A 464 34.33 -15.32 -10.22
C GLY A 464 32.85 -15.19 -9.89
N ALA A 465 32.55 -14.84 -8.65
CA ALA A 465 31.22 -14.42 -8.26
C ALA A 465 30.83 -13.10 -8.94
N VAL A 466 29.55 -13.00 -9.31
CA VAL A 466 28.96 -11.81 -9.93
C VAL A 466 27.75 -11.42 -9.08
N ILE A 467 27.74 -10.18 -8.59
CA ILE A 467 26.66 -9.65 -7.74
C ILE A 467 26.13 -8.39 -8.41
N GLY A 468 24.83 -8.37 -8.72
CA GLY A 468 24.15 -7.20 -9.29
C GLY A 468 23.25 -6.54 -8.27
N ARG A 469 23.18 -5.21 -8.31
CA ARG A 469 22.16 -4.41 -7.63
C ARG A 469 21.63 -3.34 -8.58
N VAL A 470 20.34 -3.40 -8.89
CA VAL A 470 19.65 -2.40 -9.71
C VAL A 470 19.07 -1.31 -8.81
N LEU A 471 19.35 -0.05 -9.16
CA LEU A 471 18.82 1.14 -8.53
C LEU A 471 17.87 1.84 -9.50
N GLY A 472 16.76 2.36 -8.98
CA GLY A 472 15.70 3.00 -9.76
C GLY A 472 14.84 2.01 -10.53
N GLY A 473 14.64 2.24 -11.82
CA GLY A 473 13.63 1.51 -12.59
C GLY A 473 12.21 2.01 -12.35
N THR A 474 12.07 3.22 -11.83
CA THR A 474 10.83 3.98 -11.81
C THR A 474 10.92 5.04 -12.89
N ARG A 475 9.87 5.19 -13.69
CA ARG A 475 9.71 6.27 -14.65
C ARG A 475 8.59 7.18 -14.17
N VAL A 476 8.77 8.49 -14.33
CA VAL A 476 7.71 9.47 -14.12
C VAL A 476 7.14 9.87 -15.48
N GLU A 477 5.82 10.02 -15.51
CA GLU A 477 5.06 10.54 -16.64
C GLU A 477 4.20 11.71 -16.17
N GLU A 478 3.93 12.66 -17.05
CA GLU A 478 3.05 13.79 -16.78
C GLU A 478 2.00 13.89 -17.86
N VAL A 479 0.75 14.09 -17.46
CA VAL A 479 -0.31 14.56 -18.35
C VAL A 479 -0.48 16.05 -18.15
N PHE A 480 -0.47 16.82 -19.24
CA PHE A 480 -0.57 18.28 -19.16
C PHE A 480 -1.33 18.86 -20.35
N LEU A 481 -1.93 20.03 -20.15
CA LEU A 481 -2.66 20.75 -21.20
C LEU A 481 -1.73 21.76 -21.88
N ASP A 482 -1.58 21.65 -23.20
CA ASP A 482 -0.83 22.62 -24.02
C ASP A 482 -1.72 23.16 -25.15
N GLY A 483 -2.06 24.45 -25.07
CA GLY A 483 -3.10 25.05 -25.89
C GLY A 483 -4.46 24.43 -25.56
N ASP A 484 -5.12 23.85 -26.56
CA ASP A 484 -6.38 23.11 -26.39
C ASP A 484 -6.18 21.59 -26.46
N ARG A 485 -4.95 21.08 -26.37
CA ARG A 485 -4.63 19.65 -26.53
C ARG A 485 -4.02 19.11 -25.24
N TRP A 486 -4.57 18.03 -24.72
CA TRP A 486 -3.89 17.26 -23.68
C TRP A 486 -2.75 16.45 -24.28
N LYS A 487 -1.63 16.38 -23.56
CA LYS A 487 -0.42 15.67 -23.98
C LYS A 487 0.13 14.83 -22.84
N LEU A 488 0.74 13.71 -23.20
CA LEU A 488 1.56 12.88 -22.31
C LEU A 488 3.03 13.24 -22.49
N ARG A 489 3.71 13.58 -21.41
CA ARG A 489 5.15 13.79 -21.37
C ARG A 489 5.83 12.61 -20.71
N THR A 490 6.88 12.12 -21.35
CA THR A 490 7.75 11.04 -20.85
C THR A 490 9.21 11.47 -20.99
N PRO A 491 10.18 10.70 -20.47
CA PRO A 491 11.60 10.93 -20.77
C PRO A 491 11.99 10.78 -22.26
N ARG A 492 11.13 10.19 -23.10
CA ARG A 492 11.42 9.94 -24.53
C ARG A 492 10.73 10.91 -25.48
N GLY A 493 9.76 11.68 -25.01
CA GLY A 493 9.03 12.60 -25.86
C GLY A 493 7.74 13.11 -25.27
N VAL A 494 7.12 14.01 -26.03
CA VAL A 494 5.77 14.54 -25.79
C VAL A 494 4.84 13.94 -26.84
N PHE A 495 3.79 13.27 -26.39
CA PHE A 495 2.83 12.57 -27.22
C PHE A 495 1.45 13.22 -27.10
N PRO A 496 0.81 13.63 -28.21
CA PRO A 496 -0.53 14.21 -28.15
C PRO A 496 -1.57 13.15 -27.79
N LEU A 497 -2.47 13.48 -26.86
CA LEU A 497 -3.63 12.66 -26.53
C LEU A 497 -4.81 13.03 -27.45
N PRO A 498 -5.73 12.10 -27.73
CA PRO A 498 -6.96 12.37 -28.49
C PRO A 498 -8.01 13.10 -27.62
N LEU A 499 -7.58 14.02 -26.75
CA LEU A 499 -8.40 14.75 -25.78
C LEU A 499 -8.11 16.25 -25.87
N THR A 500 -9.14 17.10 -25.75
CA THR A 500 -9.01 18.56 -25.79
C THR A 500 -9.40 19.23 -24.48
N GLY A 501 -8.84 20.41 -24.21
CA GLY A 501 -9.18 21.22 -23.03
C GLY A 501 -10.62 21.74 -23.06
N SER A 502 -11.12 22.01 -24.27
CA SER A 502 -12.49 22.42 -24.56
C SER A 502 -13.53 21.35 -24.22
N GLU A 503 -13.17 20.07 -24.37
CA GLU A 503 -14.02 18.95 -23.96
C GLU A 503 -13.79 18.58 -22.49
N PHE A 504 -12.53 18.44 -22.09
CA PHE A 504 -12.12 18.04 -20.75
C PHE A 504 -11.29 19.13 -20.08
N GLU A 505 -11.85 19.80 -19.08
CA GLU A 505 -11.18 20.88 -18.36
C GLU A 505 -10.04 20.39 -17.46
N ALA A 506 -10.08 19.11 -17.08
CA ALA A 506 -9.04 18.46 -16.30
C ALA A 506 -8.85 17.02 -16.79
N VAL A 507 -7.58 16.60 -16.93
CA VAL A 507 -7.18 15.21 -17.14
C VAL A 507 -6.08 14.88 -16.13
N THR A 508 -6.28 13.83 -15.35
CA THR A 508 -5.39 13.39 -14.26
C THR A 508 -5.13 11.89 -14.37
N TRP A 509 -4.21 11.37 -13.56
CA TRP A 509 -3.95 9.94 -13.48
C TRP A 509 -4.93 9.22 -12.52
N GLY A 510 -5.34 8.01 -12.89
CA GLY A 510 -6.01 7.08 -11.99
C GLY A 510 -5.02 6.26 -11.16
N ASP A 511 -5.52 5.25 -10.47
CA ASP A 511 -4.71 4.41 -9.59
C ASP A 511 -3.92 3.30 -10.31
N ALA A 512 -4.28 2.98 -11.54
CA ALA A 512 -3.54 2.06 -12.39
C ALA A 512 -2.52 2.83 -13.25
N PRO A 513 -1.36 2.22 -13.57
CA PRO A 513 -0.26 2.92 -14.23
C PRO A 513 -0.57 3.46 -15.63
N ASP A 514 -1.62 2.91 -16.24
CA ASP A 514 -2.02 3.22 -17.61
C ASP A 514 -3.41 3.84 -17.65
N LEU A 515 -3.91 4.37 -16.52
CA LEU A 515 -5.27 4.88 -16.41
C LEU A 515 -5.28 6.41 -16.34
N LEU A 516 -5.98 7.03 -17.29
CA LEU A 516 -6.25 8.47 -17.31
C LEU A 516 -7.71 8.71 -16.95
N VAL A 517 -7.97 9.82 -16.26
CA VAL A 517 -9.32 10.25 -15.86
C VAL A 517 -9.54 11.68 -16.35
N GLY A 518 -10.58 11.90 -17.15
CA GLY A 518 -10.97 13.20 -17.67
C GLY A 518 -12.29 13.68 -17.11
N ARG A 519 -12.35 14.97 -16.79
CA ARG A 519 -13.56 15.65 -16.33
C ARG A 519 -13.98 16.70 -17.34
N THR A 520 -15.23 16.66 -17.81
CA THR A 520 -15.79 17.77 -18.61
C THR A 520 -16.06 18.98 -17.73
N PRO A 521 -16.13 20.21 -18.28
CA PRO A 521 -16.65 21.36 -17.55
C PRO A 521 -17.94 21.04 -16.82
N PHE A 522 -17.98 21.30 -15.51
CA PHE A 522 -19.18 21.14 -14.70
C PHE A 522 -20.03 22.41 -14.72
N GLY A 523 -21.34 22.25 -14.85
CA GLY A 523 -22.29 23.37 -14.84
C GLY A 523 -23.72 22.97 -15.23
N PRO A 524 -24.70 23.88 -15.09
CA PRO A 524 -26.12 23.58 -15.30
C PRO A 524 -26.43 23.04 -16.70
N ASP A 525 -25.79 23.60 -17.73
CA ASP A 525 -26.00 23.24 -19.14
C ASP A 525 -24.77 22.53 -19.76
N ARG A 526 -23.97 21.87 -18.92
CA ARG A 526 -22.75 21.18 -19.34
C ARG A 526 -22.94 19.64 -19.31
N PRO A 527 -22.04 18.87 -19.96
CA PRO A 527 -22.15 17.41 -19.97
C PRO A 527 -22.05 16.76 -18.60
N ASN A 528 -21.32 17.37 -17.65
CA ASN A 528 -21.18 16.89 -16.27
C ASN A 528 -20.75 15.42 -16.17
N ARG A 529 -19.81 15.00 -17.02
CA ARG A 529 -19.31 13.63 -17.08
C ARG A 529 -17.87 13.51 -16.63
N VAL A 530 -17.56 12.34 -16.12
CA VAL A 530 -16.21 11.85 -15.85
C VAL A 530 -16.00 10.61 -16.70
N VAL A 531 -14.83 10.49 -17.33
CA VAL A 531 -14.48 9.39 -18.23
C VAL A 531 -13.11 8.86 -17.82
N ALA A 532 -12.94 7.54 -17.82
CA ALA A 532 -11.63 6.92 -17.66
C ALA A 532 -11.22 6.18 -18.94
N TRP A 533 -9.94 6.31 -19.29
CA TRP A 533 -9.32 5.62 -20.40
C TRP A 533 -8.11 4.85 -19.95
N GLU A 534 -7.93 3.67 -20.53
CA GLU A 534 -6.67 2.96 -20.48
C GLU A 534 -5.81 3.37 -21.67
N LEU A 535 -4.60 3.81 -21.37
CA LEU A 535 -3.56 4.14 -22.30
C LEU A 535 -2.93 2.85 -22.83
N ALA A 536 -2.90 2.68 -24.16
CA ALA A 536 -2.24 1.55 -24.76
C ALA A 536 -0.71 1.76 -24.79
N ARG A 537 0.04 0.70 -24.49
CA ARG A 537 1.51 0.68 -24.58
C ARG A 537 1.99 -0.37 -25.57
N HIS A 538 3.20 -0.17 -26.10
CA HIS A 538 3.83 -1.21 -26.92
C HIS A 538 4.14 -2.46 -26.07
N PRO A 539 3.87 -3.69 -26.57
CA PRO A 539 4.08 -4.91 -25.81
C PRO A 539 5.48 -5.02 -25.21
N GLY A 540 5.57 -5.35 -23.92
CA GLY A 540 6.86 -5.49 -23.21
C GLY A 540 7.56 -4.17 -22.90
N THR A 541 6.92 -3.02 -23.13
CA THR A 541 7.51 -1.70 -22.87
C THR A 541 6.55 -0.81 -22.11
N VAL A 542 7.10 0.29 -21.57
CA VAL A 542 6.30 1.39 -21.01
C VAL A 542 6.03 2.50 -22.03
N GLU A 543 6.38 2.32 -23.31
CA GLU A 543 6.19 3.40 -24.29
C GLU A 543 4.73 3.46 -24.76
N PRO A 544 4.13 4.66 -24.88
CA PRO A 544 2.77 4.81 -25.36
C PRO A 544 2.68 4.35 -26.83
N ALA A 545 1.66 3.55 -27.13
CA ALA A 545 1.35 3.17 -28.50
C ALA A 545 0.59 4.31 -29.19
N THR A 546 1.05 4.71 -30.38
CA THR A 546 0.40 5.76 -31.17
C THR A 546 -0.30 5.20 -32.41
N ASP A 547 -1.33 5.90 -32.89
CA ASP A 547 -1.96 5.62 -34.18
C ASP A 547 -1.15 6.19 -35.36
N ALA A 548 -1.64 6.01 -36.58
CA ALA A 548 -0.99 6.53 -37.78
C ALA A 548 -0.88 8.07 -37.82
N GLY A 549 -1.66 8.78 -37.01
CA GLY A 549 -1.61 10.24 -36.83
C GLY A 549 -0.70 10.70 -35.70
N GLY A 550 -0.06 9.76 -34.98
CA GLY A 550 0.80 10.05 -33.83
C GLY A 550 0.04 10.35 -32.54
N LEU A 551 -1.29 10.15 -32.50
CA LEU A 551 -2.06 10.27 -31.27
C LEU A 551 -1.90 9.01 -30.43
N VAL A 552 -1.74 9.17 -29.11
CA VAL A 552 -1.74 8.04 -28.19
C VAL A 552 -3.07 7.31 -28.28
N GLN A 553 -3.01 5.98 -28.40
CA GLN A 553 -4.19 5.14 -28.43
C GLN A 553 -4.78 5.01 -27.02
N LEU A 554 -6.02 5.46 -26.86
CA LEU A 554 -6.78 5.35 -25.62
C LEU A 554 -7.98 4.41 -25.81
N ARG A 555 -8.19 3.50 -24.85
CA ARG A 555 -9.38 2.66 -24.77
C ARG A 555 -10.25 3.12 -23.61
N GLN A 556 -11.44 3.64 -23.91
CA GLN A 556 -12.39 4.01 -22.86
C GLN A 556 -12.75 2.79 -22.00
N LYS A 557 -12.58 2.92 -20.69
CA LYS A 557 -12.90 1.89 -19.69
C LYS A 557 -14.28 2.12 -19.10
N SER A 558 -14.58 3.35 -18.75
CA SER A 558 -15.81 3.74 -18.07
C SER A 558 -16.14 5.20 -18.33
N GLU A 559 -17.42 5.53 -18.23
CA GLU A 559 -17.95 6.89 -18.30
C GLU A 559 -19.16 6.95 -17.38
N ALA A 560 -19.26 8.03 -16.60
CA ALA A 560 -20.40 8.28 -15.74
C ALA A 560 -20.74 9.78 -15.71
N PRO A 561 -22.04 10.15 -15.78
CA PRO A 561 -22.48 11.50 -15.42
C PRO A 561 -22.48 11.67 -13.90
N LEU A 562 -22.57 12.92 -13.43
CA LEU A 562 -22.86 13.18 -12.03
C LEU A 562 -24.25 12.63 -11.63
N PRO A 563 -24.36 11.85 -10.55
CA PRO A 563 -25.60 11.19 -10.15
C PRO A 563 -26.50 12.15 -9.34
N PHE A 564 -27.10 13.14 -10.00
CA PHE A 564 -28.00 14.10 -9.33
C PHE A 564 -29.19 13.40 -8.66
N GLY A 565 -29.58 13.89 -7.47
CA GLY A 565 -30.65 13.32 -6.65
C GLY A 565 -30.25 12.06 -5.85
N MET A 566 -29.01 11.57 -6.02
CA MET A 566 -28.47 10.47 -5.23
C MET A 566 -28.38 10.85 -3.75
N SER A 567 -28.76 9.95 -2.86
CA SER A 567 -28.54 10.10 -1.42
C SER A 567 -27.08 9.88 -1.05
N LEU A 568 -26.53 10.77 -0.21
CA LEU A 568 -25.22 10.59 0.43
C LEU A 568 -25.30 9.75 1.71
N GLY A 569 -26.40 9.02 1.90
CA GLY A 569 -26.59 8.05 2.98
C GLY A 569 -26.74 8.67 4.36
N THR A 570 -26.78 9.99 4.47
CA THR A 570 -26.86 10.75 5.74
C THR A 570 -28.11 11.62 5.79
N THR A 571 -28.81 11.60 6.91
CA THR A 571 -29.93 12.51 7.20
C THR A 571 -29.66 13.30 8.46
N LEU A 572 -29.77 14.63 8.39
CA LEU A 572 -29.71 15.52 9.55
C LEU A 572 -31.10 15.64 10.17
N GLY A 573 -31.31 14.99 11.31
CA GLY A 573 -32.51 15.16 12.13
C GLY A 573 -32.35 16.32 13.10
N VAL A 574 -33.21 17.33 13.01
CA VAL A 574 -33.14 18.53 13.85
C VAL A 574 -34.26 18.51 14.88
N ARG A 575 -33.89 18.65 16.15
CA ARG A 575 -34.82 18.83 17.27
C ARG A 575 -34.49 20.13 17.98
N GLN A 576 -35.32 21.14 17.76
CA GLN A 576 -35.08 22.46 18.31
C GLN A 576 -36.26 22.95 19.13
N THR A 577 -35.97 23.41 20.34
CA THR A 577 -36.94 24.00 21.27
C THR A 577 -36.59 25.45 21.49
N ARG A 578 -37.46 26.34 21.00
CA ARG A 578 -37.37 27.78 21.18
C ARG A 578 -38.50 28.30 22.08
N ARG A 579 -38.40 29.52 22.57
CA ARG A 579 -39.45 30.16 23.38
C ARG A 579 -39.85 31.51 22.81
N TYR A 580 -41.16 31.80 22.85
CA TYR A 580 -41.68 33.10 22.49
C TYR A 580 -42.72 33.58 23.51
N GLY A 581 -42.68 34.85 23.84
CA GLY A 581 -43.64 35.52 24.70
C GLY A 581 -43.39 37.03 24.68
N GLN A 582 -44.41 37.81 25.02
CA GLN A 582 -44.33 39.26 25.04
C GLN A 582 -45.01 39.78 26.31
N ARG A 583 -44.26 40.52 27.12
CA ARG A 583 -44.75 41.13 28.36
C ARG A 583 -44.32 42.60 28.39
N LEU A 584 -45.15 43.45 29.00
CA LEU A 584 -44.87 44.87 29.15
C LEU A 584 -44.86 45.26 30.63
N LEU A 585 -43.84 46.01 31.04
CA LEU A 585 -43.71 46.51 32.41
C LEU A 585 -44.85 47.50 32.73
N ARG A 586 -45.42 47.37 33.93
CA ARG A 586 -46.43 48.28 34.48
C ARG A 586 -45.92 48.89 35.78
N VAL A 587 -45.96 50.21 35.87
CA VAL A 587 -45.48 50.98 37.02
C VAL A 587 -46.56 51.95 37.48
N GLU A 588 -46.86 51.93 38.77
CA GLU A 588 -47.73 52.93 39.40
C GLU A 588 -46.87 53.97 40.10
N THR A 589 -47.29 55.23 40.02
CA THR A 589 -46.63 56.33 40.73
C THR A 589 -47.55 56.96 41.74
N THR A 590 -47.00 57.31 42.90
CA THR A 590 -47.70 58.10 43.91
C THR A 590 -46.89 59.36 44.19
N GLN A 591 -47.38 60.51 43.75
CA GLN A 591 -46.78 61.81 44.04
C GLN A 591 -47.48 62.45 45.23
N ARG A 592 -46.73 62.83 46.25
CA ARG A 592 -47.22 63.58 47.41
C ARG A 592 -46.85 65.04 47.24
N LEU A 593 -47.86 65.90 47.20
CA LEU A 593 -47.72 67.34 47.08
C LEU A 593 -48.10 68.01 48.40
N ALA A 594 -47.17 68.74 49.01
CA ALA A 594 -47.41 69.49 50.25
C ALA A 594 -47.57 70.99 49.97
N TRP A 595 -48.56 71.61 50.59
CA TRP A 595 -48.79 73.05 50.50
C TRP A 595 -47.62 73.83 51.11
N ASN A 596 -47.03 74.71 50.31
CA ASN A 596 -45.99 75.63 50.76
C ASN A 596 -46.60 77.02 50.98
N GLU A 597 -46.76 77.40 52.25
CA GLU A 597 -47.35 78.69 52.64
C GLU A 597 -46.59 79.92 52.11
N THR A 598 -45.27 79.79 51.89
CA THR A 598 -44.42 80.89 51.40
C THR A 598 -44.54 81.08 49.90
N ALA A 599 -44.61 79.97 49.15
CA ALA A 599 -44.76 79.98 47.69
C ALA A 599 -46.23 80.08 47.23
N ARG A 600 -47.19 79.92 48.17
CA ARG A 600 -48.64 79.76 47.90
C ARG A 600 -48.93 78.76 46.78
N ALA A 601 -48.22 77.65 46.80
CA ALA A 601 -48.33 76.59 45.82
C ALA A 601 -48.04 75.24 46.45
N TYR A 602 -48.60 74.19 45.85
CA TYR A 602 -48.25 72.82 46.18
C TYR A 602 -46.84 72.50 45.67
N THR A 603 -45.98 72.04 46.55
CA THR A 603 -44.61 71.61 46.25
C THR A 603 -44.49 70.10 46.45
N GLN A 604 -43.71 69.43 45.61
CA GLN A 604 -43.52 67.99 45.70
C GLN A 604 -42.75 67.61 46.97
N ARG A 605 -43.37 66.79 47.82
CA ARG A 605 -42.80 66.29 49.08
C ARG A 605 -42.25 64.87 48.96
N GLY A 606 -42.87 64.04 48.14
CA GLY A 606 -42.44 62.65 47.94
C GLY A 606 -42.94 62.10 46.61
N PHE A 607 -42.22 61.11 46.07
CA PHE A 607 -42.59 60.44 44.84
C PHE A 607 -42.22 58.96 44.95
N GLU A 608 -43.22 58.09 44.92
CA GLU A 608 -43.05 56.65 45.06
C GLU A 608 -43.36 55.96 43.73
N PHE A 609 -42.56 54.96 43.36
CA PHE A 609 -42.81 54.11 42.19
C PHE A 609 -43.03 52.67 42.66
N THR A 610 -44.09 52.04 42.18
CA THR A 610 -44.43 50.64 42.51
C THR A 610 -44.56 49.84 41.22
N ILE A 611 -43.76 48.78 41.08
CA ILE A 611 -43.93 47.81 39.99
C ILE A 611 -45.14 46.94 40.33
N VAL A 612 -46.05 46.79 39.39
CA VAL A 612 -47.17 45.84 39.48
C VAL A 612 -46.97 44.71 38.47
N GLU A 613 -47.80 43.66 38.54
CA GLU A 613 -47.68 42.53 37.62
C GLU A 613 -47.62 43.02 36.16
N PRO A 614 -46.67 42.54 35.34
CA PRO A 614 -46.54 42.99 33.96
C PRO A 614 -47.78 42.63 33.14
N LEU A 615 -48.10 43.45 32.14
CA LEU A 615 -49.14 43.13 31.18
C LEU A 615 -48.63 42.03 30.24
N VAL A 616 -49.25 40.86 30.28
CA VAL A 616 -48.95 39.76 29.34
C VAL A 616 -49.66 40.06 28.02
N LEU A 617 -48.89 40.42 27.00
CA LEU A 617 -49.38 40.67 25.64
C LEU A 617 -49.46 39.36 24.85
N VAL A 618 -48.44 38.51 25.01
CA VAL A 618 -48.42 37.14 24.51
C VAL A 618 -47.91 36.22 25.62
N PRO A 619 -48.71 35.23 26.07
CA PRO A 619 -48.25 34.23 27.01
C PRO A 619 -47.00 33.51 26.49
N GLU A 620 -46.09 33.18 27.40
CA GLU A 620 -44.92 32.38 27.03
C GLU A 620 -45.36 31.02 26.52
N GLN A 621 -44.82 30.64 25.37
CA GLN A 621 -45.08 29.35 24.75
C GLN A 621 -43.83 28.77 24.11
N THR A 622 -43.78 27.45 24.09
CA THR A 622 -42.70 26.68 23.49
C THR A 622 -42.93 26.53 21.99
N VAL A 623 -41.91 26.85 21.20
CA VAL A 623 -41.89 26.74 19.75
C VAL A 623 -40.97 25.57 19.39
N THR A 624 -41.55 24.44 19.02
CA THR A 624 -40.79 23.24 18.67
C THR A 624 -40.62 23.11 17.15
N TYR A 625 -39.42 22.74 16.75
CA TYR A 625 -39.08 22.30 15.40
C TYR A 625 -38.57 20.88 15.46
N ALA A 626 -39.15 20.02 14.63
CA ALA A 626 -38.71 18.67 14.40
C ALA A 626 -38.81 18.44 12.90
N PHE A 627 -37.67 18.30 12.22
CA PHE A 627 -37.62 18.07 10.79
C PHE A 627 -36.33 17.36 10.42
N ASP A 628 -36.36 16.66 9.29
CA ASP A 628 -35.23 15.94 8.75
C ASP A 628 -34.76 16.64 7.47
N VAL A 629 -33.44 16.71 7.28
CA VAL A 629 -32.79 17.22 6.08
C VAL A 629 -32.00 16.05 5.46
N PRO A 630 -32.57 15.33 4.48
CA PRO A 630 -31.85 14.26 3.79
C PRO A 630 -30.74 14.87 2.92
N ILE A 631 -29.50 14.42 3.12
CA ILE A 631 -28.36 14.91 2.34
C ILE A 631 -28.28 14.11 1.04
N THR A 632 -28.48 14.83 -0.06
CA THR A 632 -28.55 14.28 -1.43
C THR A 632 -27.77 15.20 -2.39
N LEU A 633 -27.32 14.67 -3.53
CA LEU A 633 -26.66 15.44 -4.58
C LEU A 633 -27.68 16.22 -5.42
N GLU A 634 -28.45 17.08 -4.78
CA GLU A 634 -29.46 17.89 -5.45
C GLU A 634 -28.80 18.96 -6.30
N ARG A 635 -29.25 19.09 -7.55
CA ARG A 635 -28.71 20.08 -8.48
C ARG A 635 -28.81 21.51 -7.93
N ALA A 636 -29.91 21.84 -7.23
CA ALA A 636 -30.12 23.18 -6.67
C ALA A 636 -29.15 23.51 -5.51
N ASN A 637 -28.58 22.48 -4.86
CA ASN A 637 -27.70 22.62 -3.70
C ASN A 637 -26.21 22.47 -4.07
N GLY A 638 -25.88 22.17 -5.32
CA GLY A 638 -24.49 22.05 -5.76
C GLY A 638 -23.89 23.41 -6.14
N VAL A 639 -22.70 23.74 -5.64
CA VAL A 639 -22.07 25.07 -5.82
C VAL A 639 -21.90 25.45 -7.30
N LEU A 640 -21.55 24.48 -8.16
CA LEU A 640 -21.36 24.71 -9.60
C LEU A 640 -22.66 24.68 -10.42
N PHE A 641 -23.80 24.38 -9.78
CA PHE A 641 -25.06 24.07 -10.47
C PHE A 641 -26.25 24.93 -10.04
N GLY A 642 -26.32 25.26 -8.74
CA GLY A 642 -27.38 26.03 -8.11
C GLY A 642 -26.99 27.50 -7.91
N SER A 643 -27.79 28.21 -7.13
CA SER A 643 -27.48 29.58 -6.70
C SER A 643 -28.00 29.80 -5.28
N PRO A 644 -27.27 30.54 -4.43
CA PRO A 644 -27.70 30.82 -3.08
C PRO A 644 -28.96 31.70 -3.06
N PRO A 645 -29.79 31.63 -2.01
CA PRO A 645 -29.61 30.82 -0.79
C PRO A 645 -29.88 29.33 -1.05
N TYR A 646 -29.01 28.47 -0.54
CA TYR A 646 -29.19 27.03 -0.60
C TYR A 646 -30.04 26.57 0.58
N PRO A 647 -31.21 25.93 0.36
CA PRO A 647 -32.05 25.48 1.45
C PRO A 647 -31.39 24.28 2.18
N GLY A 648 -31.14 24.42 3.47
CA GLY A 648 -30.58 23.39 4.35
C GLY A 648 -29.07 23.20 4.26
N TYR A 649 -28.54 22.96 3.06
CA TYR A 649 -27.11 22.67 2.85
C TYR A 649 -26.66 23.05 1.44
N TYR A 650 -25.35 23.09 1.22
CA TYR A 650 -24.77 23.02 -0.13
C TYR A 650 -23.70 21.93 -0.20
N TRP A 651 -23.38 21.50 -1.42
CA TRP A 651 -22.31 20.54 -1.67
C TRP A 651 -21.42 20.98 -2.82
N ASP A 652 -20.18 20.51 -2.80
CA ASP A 652 -19.21 20.73 -3.87
C ASP A 652 -18.39 19.47 -4.16
N ILE A 653 -17.87 19.37 -5.38
CA ILE A 653 -17.01 18.26 -5.81
C ILE A 653 -15.57 18.71 -5.67
N PHE A 654 -14.88 18.11 -4.72
CA PHE A 654 -13.51 18.46 -4.37
C PHE A 654 -12.49 17.77 -5.27
N ASP A 655 -12.72 16.50 -5.60
CA ASP A 655 -11.83 15.70 -6.44
C ASP A 655 -12.60 14.63 -7.23
N VAL A 656 -12.04 14.20 -8.37
CA VAL A 656 -12.53 13.08 -9.17
C VAL A 656 -11.36 12.18 -9.58
N GLY A 657 -11.57 10.87 -9.56
CA GLY A 657 -10.53 9.91 -9.89
C GLY A 657 -11.10 8.56 -10.32
N ALA A 658 -10.21 7.59 -10.47
CA ALA A 658 -10.60 6.22 -10.77
C ALA A 658 -9.68 5.24 -10.04
N ASP A 659 -10.26 4.17 -9.51
CA ASP A 659 -9.47 3.08 -8.93
C ASP A 659 -8.79 2.22 -10.01
N ARG A 660 -8.01 1.22 -9.60
CA ARG A 660 -7.24 0.35 -10.52
C ARG A 660 -8.11 -0.40 -11.54
N SER A 661 -9.40 -0.59 -11.26
CA SER A 661 -10.34 -1.26 -12.17
C SER A 661 -10.93 -0.32 -13.21
N GLY A 662 -10.76 1.00 -13.05
CA GLY A 662 -11.45 2.02 -13.83
C GLY A 662 -12.80 2.43 -13.22
N ARG A 663 -13.10 2.06 -11.97
CA ARG A 663 -14.31 2.54 -11.29
C ARG A 663 -14.14 4.02 -10.95
N LEU A 664 -15.08 4.84 -11.42
CA LEU A 664 -15.05 6.30 -11.28
C LEU A 664 -15.52 6.73 -9.90
N LEU A 665 -14.71 7.55 -9.24
CA LEU A 665 -14.93 8.02 -7.87
C LEU A 665 -14.94 9.55 -7.83
N ALA A 666 -15.72 10.11 -6.91
CA ALA A 666 -15.68 11.53 -6.59
C ALA A 666 -15.68 11.76 -5.07
N LEU A 667 -14.92 12.76 -4.65
CA LEU A 667 -14.91 13.25 -3.28
C LEU A 667 -15.80 14.49 -3.17
N VAL A 668 -16.84 14.41 -2.35
CA VAL A 668 -17.85 15.45 -2.16
C VAL A 668 -17.76 16.00 -0.75
N VAL A 669 -17.80 17.32 -0.63
CA VAL A 669 -17.93 18.03 0.65
C VAL A 669 -19.33 18.62 0.78
N VAL A 670 -19.90 18.57 1.98
CA VAL A 670 -21.22 19.13 2.29
C VAL A 670 -21.09 20.11 3.45
N SER A 671 -21.76 21.26 3.35
CA SER A 671 -21.80 22.27 4.41
C SER A 671 -23.24 22.70 4.70
N LEU A 672 -23.55 22.96 5.97
CA LEU A 672 -24.89 23.42 6.38
C LEU A 672 -25.07 24.91 6.10
N THR A 673 -26.31 25.32 5.80
CA THR A 673 -26.67 26.72 5.54
C THR A 673 -27.76 27.20 6.51
N GLU A 674 -28.94 27.55 6.00
CA GLU A 674 -30.10 27.93 6.79
C GLU A 674 -31.13 26.80 6.76
N PRO A 675 -31.84 26.55 7.88
CA PRO A 675 -32.88 25.54 7.91
C PRO A 675 -33.94 25.71 6.81
N PRO A 676 -34.34 24.62 6.11
CA PRO A 676 -35.30 24.70 5.00
C PRO A 676 -36.76 24.82 5.47
N VAL A 677 -37.00 25.13 6.75
CA VAL A 677 -38.32 25.18 7.36
C VAL A 677 -38.69 26.62 7.66
N ALA A 678 -39.90 27.02 7.26
CA ALA A 678 -40.40 28.36 7.46
C ALA A 678 -40.44 28.74 8.97
N PRO A 679 -40.13 30.00 9.31
CA PRO A 679 -40.29 30.50 10.67
C PRO A 679 -41.73 30.37 11.17
N ARG A 680 -41.91 30.13 12.48
CA ARG A 680 -43.25 30.25 13.08
C ARG A 680 -43.51 31.71 13.41
N THR A 681 -44.66 32.20 13.02
CA THR A 681 -45.04 33.60 13.23
C THR A 681 -45.99 33.74 14.41
N PHE A 682 -45.78 34.82 15.17
CA PHE A 682 -46.60 35.18 16.33
C PHE A 682 -47.03 36.65 16.22
N PRO A 683 -48.20 37.02 16.77
CA PRO A 683 -48.60 38.42 16.81
C PRO A 683 -47.62 39.22 17.66
N LEU A 684 -47.16 40.35 17.12
CA LEU A 684 -46.36 41.33 17.83
C LEU A 684 -47.26 42.52 18.19
N TYR A 685 -47.43 42.77 19.49
CA TYR A 685 -48.27 43.85 19.98
C TYR A 685 -47.46 45.12 20.26
N ASN A 686 -48.02 46.28 19.94
CA ASN A 686 -47.64 47.58 20.51
C ASN A 686 -48.78 48.11 21.38
N ILE A 687 -48.54 49.24 22.06
CA ILE A 687 -49.55 49.93 22.86
C ILE A 687 -49.90 51.26 22.21
N ALA A 688 -51.19 51.55 22.10
CA ALA A 688 -51.70 52.86 21.68
C ALA A 688 -51.39 53.93 22.74
N PRO A 689 -51.41 55.23 22.39
CA PRO A 689 -51.26 56.32 23.37
C PRO A 689 -52.25 56.27 24.54
N THR A 690 -53.39 55.60 24.34
CA THR A 690 -54.45 55.38 25.34
C THR A 690 -54.17 54.21 26.30
N GLY A 691 -53.08 53.47 26.14
CA GLY A 691 -52.71 52.34 27.00
C GLY A 691 -53.20 50.96 26.55
N GLU A 692 -54.02 50.90 25.49
CA GLU A 692 -54.59 49.65 24.96
C GLU A 692 -53.64 48.93 23.98
N PRO A 693 -53.47 47.61 24.08
CA PRO A 693 -52.65 46.84 23.15
C PRO A 693 -53.32 46.68 21.78
N TYR A 694 -52.53 46.79 20.71
CA TYR A 694 -52.96 46.50 19.34
C TYR A 694 -51.88 45.71 18.59
N VAL A 695 -52.30 44.91 17.61
CA VAL A 695 -51.37 44.14 16.77
C VAL A 695 -50.66 45.12 15.82
N HIS A 696 -49.35 45.26 15.98
CA HIS A 696 -48.52 46.12 15.14
C HIS A 696 -47.88 45.38 13.97
N GLY A 697 -47.59 44.10 14.16
CA GLY A 697 -46.98 43.26 13.13
C GLY A 697 -46.90 41.80 13.57
N THR A 698 -45.99 41.07 12.92
CA THR A 698 -45.72 39.66 13.21
C THR A 698 -44.26 39.47 13.58
N ALA A 699 -44.00 38.79 14.69
CA ALA A 699 -42.67 38.32 15.05
C ALA A 699 -42.45 36.92 14.46
N ALA A 700 -41.38 36.75 13.70
CA ALA A 700 -40.95 35.45 13.20
C ALA A 700 -39.93 34.85 14.18
N VAL A 701 -40.17 33.61 14.61
CA VAL A 701 -39.21 32.79 15.34
C VAL A 701 -38.71 31.76 14.34
N PRO A 702 -37.51 31.91 13.75
CA PRO A 702 -36.97 30.92 12.84
C PRO A 702 -36.30 29.77 13.63
N PRO A 703 -36.29 28.54 13.07
CA PRO A 703 -35.27 27.56 13.43
C PRO A 703 -33.89 28.08 13.00
N VAL A 704 -32.82 27.60 13.63
CA VAL A 704 -31.44 28.00 13.30
C VAL A 704 -30.48 26.81 13.37
N PHE A 705 -29.47 26.81 12.48
CA PHE A 705 -28.28 25.97 12.64
C PHE A 705 -27.18 26.75 13.38
N PRO A 706 -26.32 26.07 14.16
CA PRO A 706 -25.09 26.66 14.67
C PRO A 706 -24.20 27.16 13.52
N SER A 707 -23.43 28.22 13.74
CA SER A 707 -22.48 28.76 12.75
C SER A 707 -21.23 27.90 12.56
N SER A 708 -21.05 26.84 13.35
CA SER A 708 -19.93 25.90 13.29
C SER A 708 -20.37 24.57 13.92
N PRO A 709 -19.92 23.41 13.42
CA PRO A 709 -18.99 23.21 12.30
C PRO A 709 -19.64 23.60 10.96
N ASN A 710 -18.84 24.18 10.06
CA ASN A 710 -19.35 24.62 8.76
C ASN A 710 -19.37 23.44 7.77
N THR A 711 -18.30 22.65 7.74
CA THR A 711 -18.23 21.39 7.01
C THR A 711 -19.00 20.32 7.77
N PHE A 712 -20.07 19.81 7.15
CA PHE A 712 -20.97 18.80 7.71
C PHE A 712 -20.46 17.37 7.52
N LEU A 713 -20.04 17.02 6.30
CA LEU A 713 -19.45 15.71 6.01
C LEU A 713 -18.60 15.74 4.73
N TRP A 714 -17.70 14.77 4.64
CA TRP A 714 -17.04 14.34 3.42
C TRP A 714 -17.58 12.98 2.98
N ALA A 715 -17.90 12.83 1.70
CA ALA A 715 -18.37 11.59 1.12
C ALA A 715 -17.54 11.20 -0.11
N LEU A 716 -17.04 9.96 -0.13
CA LEU A 716 -16.49 9.33 -1.32
C LEU A 716 -17.62 8.56 -2.00
N ILE A 717 -17.90 8.86 -3.26
CA ILE A 717 -18.99 8.23 -4.03
C ILE A 717 -18.45 7.52 -5.26
N ASP A 718 -19.15 6.45 -5.65
CA ASP A 718 -19.01 5.79 -6.95
C ASP A 718 -19.98 6.45 -7.93
N LEU A 719 -19.42 7.09 -8.96
CA LEU A 719 -20.19 7.82 -9.97
C LEU A 719 -20.96 6.88 -10.90
N GLY A 720 -20.40 5.70 -11.19
CA GLY A 720 -21.02 4.74 -12.11
C GLY A 720 -22.17 3.97 -11.45
N ALA A 721 -21.99 3.56 -10.19
CA ALA A 721 -23.01 2.85 -9.44
C ALA A 721 -24.04 3.80 -8.79
N GLY A 722 -23.71 5.07 -8.61
CA GLY A 722 -24.54 6.01 -7.84
C GLY A 722 -24.65 5.58 -6.37
N ALA A 723 -23.52 5.19 -5.77
CA ALA A 723 -23.46 4.63 -4.41
C ALA A 723 -22.40 5.31 -3.55
N VAL A 724 -22.66 5.42 -2.25
CA VAL A 724 -21.68 5.94 -1.28
C VAL A 724 -20.66 4.86 -0.96
N VAL A 725 -19.39 5.15 -1.18
CA VAL A 725 -18.27 4.27 -0.82
C VAL A 725 -17.86 4.50 0.63
N ALA A 726 -17.80 5.77 1.05
CA ALA A 726 -17.48 6.16 2.41
C ALA A 726 -18.11 7.51 2.77
N SER A 727 -18.47 7.71 4.04
CA SER A 727 -18.93 8.98 4.59
C SER A 727 -18.30 9.22 5.96
N THR A 728 -17.86 10.45 6.24
CA THR A 728 -17.30 10.79 7.55
C THR A 728 -18.36 10.90 8.64
N ALA A 729 -19.64 11.03 8.26
CA ALA A 729 -20.77 11.11 9.18
C ALA A 729 -21.56 9.79 9.22
N GLU A 730 -22.25 9.55 10.33
CA GLU A 730 -23.17 8.41 10.47
C GLU A 730 -24.45 8.60 9.63
N PRO A 731 -25.19 7.52 9.31
CA PRO A 731 -26.40 7.63 8.49
C PRO A 731 -27.49 8.56 9.04
N VAL A 732 -27.52 8.73 10.37
CA VAL A 732 -28.43 9.65 11.04
C VAL A 732 -27.62 10.55 11.96
N VAL A 733 -27.62 11.84 11.67
CA VAL A 733 -27.00 12.87 12.52
C VAL A 733 -28.11 13.62 13.23
N THR A 734 -28.07 13.70 14.56
CA THR A 734 -29.10 14.40 15.33
C THR A 734 -28.55 15.69 15.92
N LEU A 735 -29.09 16.83 15.47
CA LEU A 735 -28.81 18.15 16.03
C LEU A 735 -29.93 18.53 17.02
N THR A 736 -29.59 18.63 18.29
CA THR A 736 -30.53 19.08 19.34
C THR A 736 -30.14 20.46 19.84
N LEU A 737 -31.09 21.41 19.83
CA LEU A 737 -30.91 22.73 20.44
C LEU A 737 -32.08 23.06 21.38
N ALA A 738 -31.80 23.44 22.63
CA ALA A 738 -32.81 23.91 23.58
C ALA A 738 -32.46 25.28 24.15
N GLU A 739 -33.37 26.24 23.98
CA GLU A 739 -33.26 27.61 24.49
C GLU A 739 -33.55 27.67 26.01
N ALA A 740 -32.72 28.40 26.76
CA ALA A 740 -32.94 28.68 28.17
C ALA A 740 -34.20 29.55 28.39
N VAL A 741 -34.91 29.36 29.51
CA VAL A 741 -36.18 30.05 29.85
C VAL A 741 -35.92 31.51 30.25
N SER A 742 -36.48 32.55 29.65
CA SER A 742 -37.82 33.16 29.84
C SER A 742 -37.89 34.45 29.01
N PRO A 743 -38.95 34.77 28.24
CA PRO A 743 -39.21 36.14 27.79
C PRO A 743 -39.76 36.96 28.96
N GLU A 744 -38.88 37.45 29.82
CA GLU A 744 -39.18 38.57 30.74
C GLU A 744 -39.42 39.86 29.95
N PRO A 745 -40.10 40.90 30.51
CA PRO A 745 -40.62 42.05 29.77
C PRO A 745 -39.58 42.66 28.84
N VAL A 746 -39.66 42.25 27.57
CA VAL A 746 -38.81 42.79 26.53
C VAL A 746 -39.33 44.20 26.28
N PRO A 747 -38.48 45.23 26.25
CA PRO A 747 -38.81 46.56 25.75
C PRO A 747 -39.05 46.53 24.22
N SER A 748 -39.80 45.55 23.74
CA SER A 748 -40.22 45.37 22.35
C SER A 748 -41.36 46.29 21.97
N VAL A 749 -42.00 46.93 22.96
CA VAL A 749 -43.03 47.93 22.72
C VAL A 749 -42.35 49.25 22.38
N HIS A 750 -42.50 49.65 21.14
CA HIS A 750 -41.99 50.90 20.63
C HIS A 750 -43.06 51.98 20.85
N LEU A 751 -42.65 53.10 21.44
CA LEU A 751 -43.39 54.34 21.41
C LEU A 751 -43.66 54.73 19.93
N PRO A 752 -44.67 55.55 19.64
CA PRO A 752 -44.91 56.08 18.30
C PRO A 752 -43.71 56.80 17.67
N ASP A 753 -42.74 57.23 18.49
CA ASP A 753 -41.50 57.89 18.09
C ASP A 753 -40.28 56.93 17.95
N GLY A 754 -40.49 55.62 18.09
CA GLY A 754 -39.47 54.58 17.91
C GLY A 754 -38.66 54.22 19.16
N ARG A 755 -38.91 54.85 20.33
CA ARG A 755 -38.20 54.52 21.58
C ARG A 755 -38.86 53.37 22.34
N SER A 756 -38.16 52.69 23.25
CA SER A 756 -38.78 51.66 24.12
C SER A 756 -39.43 52.26 25.37
N GLY A 757 -40.55 51.69 25.82
CA GLY A 757 -41.29 52.21 26.98
C GLY A 757 -41.95 51.16 27.88
N PHE A 758 -42.67 51.66 28.88
CA PHE A 758 -43.46 50.90 29.86
C PHE A 758 -44.79 51.63 30.11
N LEU A 759 -45.75 50.95 30.75
CA LEU A 759 -47.02 51.56 31.13
C LEU A 759 -46.91 52.20 32.51
N LEU A 760 -47.35 53.45 32.61
CA LEU A 760 -47.32 54.27 33.82
C LEU A 760 -48.72 54.81 34.13
N ARG A 761 -49.15 54.75 35.39
CA ARG A 761 -50.30 55.53 35.87
C ARG A 761 -50.00 56.14 37.22
N GLY A 762 -50.40 57.40 37.41
CA GLY A 762 -50.07 58.18 38.60
C GLY A 762 -51.27 58.51 39.47
N THR A 763 -51.03 58.55 40.77
CA THR A 763 -51.92 59.04 41.83
C THR A 763 -51.24 60.22 42.51
N THR A 764 -51.98 61.31 42.73
CA THR A 764 -51.49 62.51 43.42
C THR A 764 -52.20 62.63 44.76
N VAL A 765 -51.43 62.75 45.85
CA VAL A 765 -51.94 62.96 47.21
C VAL A 765 -51.56 64.38 47.66
N TYR A 766 -52.55 65.17 48.08
CA TYR A 766 -52.36 66.54 48.54
C TYR A 766 -52.33 66.62 50.07
N GLU A 767 -51.34 67.32 50.62
CA GLU A 767 -51.11 67.48 52.07
C GLU A 767 -51.02 68.99 52.42
N GLY A 768 -51.88 69.49 53.31
CA GLY A 768 -52.05 70.90 53.65
C GLY A 768 -52.74 71.75 52.56
N GLY A 769 -53.03 73.02 52.85
CA GLY A 769 -53.64 73.95 51.89
C GLY A 769 -55.15 73.73 51.68
N ASP A 770 -55.65 74.16 50.52
CA ASP A 770 -57.07 74.11 50.11
C ASP A 770 -57.57 72.73 49.63
N ARG A 771 -56.66 71.77 49.43
CA ARG A 771 -56.92 70.41 48.92
C ARG A 771 -56.36 69.34 49.87
N ASP A 772 -56.17 69.68 51.14
CA ASP A 772 -55.60 68.77 52.14
C ASP A 772 -56.40 67.45 52.24
N GLY A 773 -55.70 66.32 52.17
CA GLY A 773 -56.28 64.98 52.19
C GLY A 773 -56.88 64.50 50.86
N GLU A 774 -56.88 65.33 49.80
CA GLU A 774 -57.38 64.93 48.49
C GLU A 774 -56.43 63.93 47.81
N VAL A 775 -56.99 62.84 47.28
CA VAL A 775 -56.28 61.86 46.46
C VAL A 775 -56.88 61.85 45.05
N VAL A 776 -56.08 62.22 44.06
CA VAL A 776 -56.48 62.29 42.65
C VAL A 776 -55.80 61.18 41.87
N GLY A 777 -56.57 60.26 41.29
CA GLY A 777 -56.09 59.12 40.52
C GLY A 777 -56.37 57.76 41.20
N PRO A 778 -55.75 56.65 40.70
CA PRO A 778 -54.89 56.63 39.53
C PRO A 778 -55.66 56.89 38.24
N GLY A 779 -55.05 57.61 37.31
CA GLY A 779 -55.59 57.80 35.95
C GLY A 779 -55.55 56.52 35.10
N ALA A 780 -55.90 56.65 33.81
CA ALA A 780 -55.69 55.59 32.83
C ALA A 780 -54.19 55.28 32.65
N TRP A 781 -53.88 54.06 32.17
CA TRP A 781 -52.52 53.70 31.82
C TRP A 781 -52.02 54.57 30.65
N GLY A 782 -50.92 55.29 30.88
CA GLY A 782 -50.21 56.05 29.87
C GLY A 782 -48.89 55.38 29.51
N LEU A 783 -48.36 55.70 28.34
CA LEU A 783 -47.10 55.17 27.86
C LEU A 783 -45.93 56.09 28.27
N ALA A 784 -44.88 55.53 28.88
CA ALA A 784 -43.71 56.26 29.36
C ALA A 784 -42.40 55.67 28.80
N ALA A 785 -41.42 56.52 28.52
CA ALA A 785 -40.09 56.12 28.07
C ALA A 785 -39.17 55.80 29.25
N PHE A 786 -38.22 54.88 29.06
CA PHE A 786 -37.12 54.72 30.02
C PHE A 786 -36.19 55.95 30.02
N LEU A 787 -35.70 56.32 31.19
CA LEU A 787 -34.85 57.49 31.40
C LEU A 787 -33.36 57.14 31.25
N ALA A 788 -32.59 58.07 30.67
CA ALA A 788 -31.12 58.00 30.64
C ALA A 788 -30.53 58.65 31.90
N ALA A 789 -30.66 57.98 33.04
CA ALA A 789 -30.20 58.46 34.34
C ALA A 789 -29.48 57.34 35.14
N PRO A 790 -28.61 57.65 36.11
CA PRO A 790 -28.04 56.64 36.99
C PRO A 790 -29.12 56.02 37.90
N ALA A 791 -29.16 54.69 38.00
CA ALA A 791 -30.10 53.98 38.87
C ALA A 791 -29.63 54.00 40.33
N THR A 792 -30.52 54.32 41.27
CA THR A 792 -30.21 54.32 42.72
C THR A 792 -31.04 53.31 43.50
N LEU A 793 -32.30 53.10 43.13
CA LEU A 793 -33.20 52.09 43.70
C LEU A 793 -33.47 51.02 42.64
N VAL A 794 -33.07 49.77 42.90
CA VAL A 794 -33.09 48.72 41.88
C VAL A 794 -33.97 47.56 42.30
N THR A 795 -34.94 47.22 41.46
CA THR A 795 -35.69 45.95 41.56
C THR A 795 -35.08 44.94 40.59
N GLU A 796 -34.68 43.77 41.08
CA GLU A 796 -34.09 42.73 40.24
C GLU A 796 -35.15 41.76 39.70
N LEU A 797 -35.01 41.40 38.43
CA LEU A 797 -35.74 40.35 37.72
C LEU A 797 -34.74 39.41 37.01
N ARG A 798 -35.15 38.18 36.68
CA ARG A 798 -34.25 37.14 36.17
C ARG A 798 -34.68 36.57 34.81
N ALA A 799 -33.89 36.82 33.77
CA ALA A 799 -34.12 36.38 32.39
C ALA A 799 -32.90 35.67 31.80
N ASP A 800 -33.00 34.37 31.52
CA ASP A 800 -31.97 33.66 30.75
C ASP A 800 -32.28 33.73 29.24
N SER A 801 -31.23 33.74 28.41
CA SER A 801 -31.33 33.80 26.94
C SER A 801 -30.35 32.85 26.27
N GLY A 802 -30.56 32.49 25.01
CA GLY A 802 -29.64 31.65 24.22
C GLY A 802 -29.82 30.14 24.43
N PHE A 803 -28.98 29.34 23.76
CA PHE A 803 -29.10 27.88 23.77
C PHE A 803 -28.32 27.26 24.92
N ARG A 804 -29.00 26.59 25.83
CA ARG A 804 -28.39 25.92 26.99
C ARG A 804 -27.92 24.51 26.65
N ASP A 805 -28.73 23.76 25.91
CA ASP A 805 -28.43 22.39 25.52
C ASP A 805 -28.21 22.35 24.00
N VAL A 806 -26.99 22.03 23.58
CA VAL A 806 -26.61 21.88 22.17
C VAL A 806 -25.86 20.57 22.01
N THR A 807 -26.40 19.63 21.24
CA THR A 807 -25.73 18.35 20.92
C THR A 807 -25.78 18.08 19.43
N LEU A 808 -24.78 17.35 18.93
CA LEU A 808 -24.68 16.93 17.55
C LEU A 808 -24.16 15.50 17.50
N ASP A 809 -25.10 14.56 17.59
CA ASP A 809 -24.82 13.13 17.67
C ASP A 809 -24.71 12.53 16.26
N GLY A 810 -23.71 11.67 16.02
CA GLY A 810 -23.50 11.01 14.72
C GLY A 810 -22.74 11.84 13.67
N PHE A 811 -22.32 13.07 13.98
CA PHE A 811 -21.58 13.94 13.03
C PHE A 811 -20.27 13.35 12.52
N LEU A 812 -19.62 12.51 13.32
CA LEU A 812 -18.43 11.76 12.94
C LEU A 812 -18.66 10.29 13.23
N VAL A 813 -18.31 9.43 12.27
CA VAL A 813 -18.30 7.98 12.50
C VAL A 813 -17.42 7.62 13.70
N PRO A 814 -17.72 6.54 14.45
CA PRO A 814 -17.07 6.26 15.73
C PRO A 814 -15.54 6.24 15.69
N ALA A 815 -14.96 5.69 14.62
CA ALA A 815 -13.51 5.63 14.44
C ALA A 815 -12.87 7.02 14.35
N LEU A 816 -13.43 7.92 13.54
CA LEU A 816 -12.95 9.29 13.40
C LEU A 816 -13.17 10.09 14.67
N ARG A 817 -14.35 9.96 15.29
CA ARG A 817 -14.65 10.61 16.58
C ARG A 817 -13.65 10.19 17.66
N ALA A 818 -13.34 8.91 17.76
CA ALA A 818 -12.36 8.38 18.71
C ALA A 818 -10.94 8.88 18.42
N ALA A 819 -10.52 8.90 17.15
CA ALA A 819 -9.20 9.39 16.75
C ALA A 819 -9.02 10.89 17.06
N LEU A 820 -10.02 11.71 16.75
CA LEU A 820 -10.03 13.14 17.04
C LEU A 820 -10.02 13.39 18.56
N ALA A 821 -10.90 12.72 19.31
CA ALA A 821 -10.93 12.83 20.77
C ALA A 821 -9.62 12.36 21.42
N GLY A 822 -9.03 11.26 20.93
CA GLY A 822 -7.74 10.74 21.38
C GLY A 822 -6.57 11.68 21.09
N ALA A 823 -6.66 12.47 20.02
CA ALA A 823 -5.73 13.56 19.74
C ALA A 823 -5.97 14.81 20.61
N GLY A 824 -6.99 14.81 21.48
CA GLY A 824 -7.38 15.96 22.29
C GLY A 824 -8.16 17.03 21.51
N ALA A 825 -8.70 16.69 20.33
CA ALA A 825 -9.62 17.57 19.63
C ALA A 825 -11.00 17.56 20.31
N ARG A 826 -11.70 18.70 20.22
CA ARG A 826 -13.06 18.82 20.73
C ARG A 826 -14.02 18.14 19.75
N VAL A 827 -14.84 17.22 20.24
CA VAL A 827 -15.83 16.48 19.43
C VAL A 827 -17.28 16.79 19.82
N ASP A 828 -17.48 17.72 20.77
CA ASP A 828 -18.78 18.15 21.26
C ASP A 828 -18.84 19.67 21.42
N PHE A 829 -20.04 20.23 21.37
CA PHE A 829 -20.27 21.64 21.68
C PHE A 829 -19.93 21.96 23.15
N ALA A 830 -19.39 23.14 23.39
CA ALA A 830 -19.28 23.73 24.72
C ALA A 830 -20.19 24.94 24.81
N VAL A 831 -21.08 24.94 25.80
CA VAL A 831 -21.99 26.04 26.08
C VAL A 831 -21.59 26.65 27.42
N ALA A 832 -21.47 27.98 27.47
CA ALA A 832 -21.21 28.70 28.71
C ALA A 832 -22.30 29.74 28.98
N GLY A 833 -22.66 29.86 30.26
CA GLY A 833 -23.57 30.88 30.74
C GLY A 833 -22.82 32.09 31.26
N THR A 834 -23.01 33.26 30.64
CA THR A 834 -22.43 34.53 31.11
C THR A 834 -23.50 35.33 31.85
N PRO A 835 -23.24 35.78 33.09
CA PRO A 835 -24.14 36.68 33.79
C PRO A 835 -24.30 38.00 33.02
N VAL A 836 -25.54 38.35 32.67
CA VAL A 836 -25.89 39.61 32.03
C VAL A 836 -26.76 40.45 32.95
N GLY A 837 -26.61 41.77 32.88
CA GLY A 837 -27.32 42.71 33.73
C GLY A 837 -27.56 44.02 33.00
N ARG A 838 -28.83 44.44 32.89
CA ARG A 838 -29.19 45.74 32.30
C ARG A 838 -30.22 46.45 33.15
N ASN A 839 -29.98 47.74 33.40
CA ASN A 839 -30.90 48.61 34.12
C ASN A 839 -31.83 49.34 33.14
N PHE A 840 -33.10 49.36 33.49
CA PHE A 840 -34.17 50.11 32.83
C PHE A 840 -34.76 51.10 33.83
N VAL A 841 -34.33 52.36 33.76
CA VAL A 841 -34.76 53.40 34.71
C VAL A 841 -36.16 53.86 34.32
N TYR A 842 -37.15 53.58 35.17
CA TYR A 842 -38.56 53.88 34.92
C TYR A 842 -39.04 55.12 35.69
N GLY A 843 -38.18 55.75 36.48
CA GLY A 843 -38.60 56.90 37.27
C GLY A 843 -37.48 57.58 38.02
N CYS A 844 -37.53 58.90 38.15
CA CYS A 844 -36.66 59.68 39.01
C CYS A 844 -37.47 60.72 39.79
N GLU A 845 -37.01 61.06 40.99
CA GLU A 845 -37.53 62.23 41.71
C GLU A 845 -37.21 63.52 40.95
N ILE A 846 -38.13 64.49 41.01
CA ILE A 846 -38.06 65.75 40.25
C ILE A 846 -37.21 66.78 41.02
N HIS A 847 -35.91 66.50 41.16
CA HIS A 847 -34.90 67.45 41.64
C HIS A 847 -33.81 67.59 40.56
N SER A 848 -33.17 68.76 40.45
CA SER A 848 -32.08 68.99 39.50
C SER A 848 -30.77 69.25 40.25
N PRO A 849 -29.79 68.32 40.24
CA PRO A 849 -29.82 66.99 39.61
C PRO A 849 -30.69 65.97 40.38
N PRO A 850 -31.26 64.94 39.71
CA PRO A 850 -32.11 63.94 40.36
C PRO A 850 -31.28 63.05 41.29
N THR A 851 -31.71 62.92 42.55
CA THR A 851 -30.96 62.20 43.59
C THR A 851 -31.40 60.75 43.78
N ASN A 852 -32.65 60.42 43.45
CA ASN A 852 -33.19 59.07 43.53
C ASN A 852 -33.89 58.68 42.22
N CYS A 853 -33.40 57.62 41.57
CA CYS A 853 -33.99 57.02 40.37
C CYS A 853 -34.28 55.54 40.58
N SER A 854 -35.54 55.14 40.35
CA SER A 854 -36.00 53.75 40.39
C SER A 854 -35.78 53.07 39.06
N ALA A 855 -35.17 51.89 39.09
CA ALA A 855 -34.84 51.10 37.93
C ALA A 855 -35.20 49.63 38.11
N LEU A 856 -35.56 49.00 36.99
CA LEU A 856 -35.67 47.56 36.89
C LEU A 856 -34.35 47.03 36.36
N ARG A 857 -33.68 46.16 37.12
CA ARG A 857 -32.51 45.45 36.66
C ARG A 857 -32.91 44.06 36.18
N LEU A 858 -32.86 43.86 34.86
CA LEU A 858 -32.92 42.53 34.28
C LEU A 858 -31.54 41.90 34.48
N THR A 859 -31.47 40.88 35.32
CA THR A 859 -30.30 40.02 35.51
C THR A 859 -30.57 38.66 34.87
N GLY A 860 -29.54 37.88 34.57
CA GLY A 860 -29.75 36.50 34.13
C GLY A 860 -28.53 35.94 33.43
N THR A 861 -28.72 34.85 32.70
CA THR A 861 -27.62 34.11 32.06
C THR A 861 -27.81 34.10 30.55
N SER A 862 -26.87 34.70 29.82
CA SER A 862 -26.78 34.49 28.37
C SER A 862 -26.02 33.19 28.12
N TRP A 863 -26.68 32.20 27.54
CA TRP A 863 -26.09 30.92 27.15
C TRP A 863 -25.63 30.99 25.71
N GLU A 864 -24.32 30.91 25.51
CA GLU A 864 -23.69 31.03 24.20
C GLU A 864 -22.84 29.79 23.91
N ILE A 865 -22.82 29.40 22.64
CA ILE A 865 -21.89 28.38 22.15
C ILE A 865 -20.50 29.02 22.18
N THR A 866 -19.63 28.52 23.06
CA THR A 866 -18.26 29.01 23.25
C THR A 866 -17.23 28.20 22.48
N ALA A 867 -17.57 26.96 22.12
CA ALA A 867 -16.77 26.15 21.21
C ALA A 867 -17.65 25.12 20.49
N ALA A 868 -17.30 24.81 19.25
CA ALA A 868 -17.94 23.79 18.41
C ALA A 868 -17.07 22.53 18.32
N PRO A 869 -17.65 21.37 17.94
CA PRO A 869 -16.85 20.22 17.53
C PRO A 869 -15.93 20.59 16.35
N LEU A 870 -14.74 20.00 16.33
CA LEU A 870 -13.74 20.27 15.31
C LEU A 870 -14.21 19.79 13.93
N GLU A 871 -14.04 20.63 12.92
CA GLU A 871 -14.39 20.31 11.54
C GLU A 871 -13.21 19.66 10.78
N LEU A 872 -13.56 18.81 9.81
CA LEU A 872 -12.61 18.27 8.83
C LEU A 872 -12.47 19.29 7.69
N SER A 873 -11.39 20.06 7.69
CA SER A 873 -11.19 21.20 6.80
C SER A 873 -10.75 20.80 5.39
N ASP A 874 -10.15 19.63 5.23
CA ASP A 874 -9.57 19.18 3.96
C ASP A 874 -9.54 17.65 3.89
N ALA A 875 -9.56 17.09 2.68
CA ALA A 875 -9.48 15.65 2.44
C ALA A 875 -8.86 15.35 1.08
N VAL A 876 -7.97 14.35 1.02
CA VAL A 876 -7.40 13.85 -0.23
C VAL A 876 -7.45 12.32 -0.27
N ARG A 877 -7.75 11.77 -1.44
CA ARG A 877 -7.72 10.32 -1.70
C ARG A 877 -6.28 9.87 -1.96
N VAL A 878 -5.87 8.74 -1.39
CA VAL A 878 -4.50 8.22 -1.52
C VAL A 878 -4.38 7.30 -2.74
N ARG A 879 -3.60 7.71 -3.76
CA ARG A 879 -3.43 6.96 -5.04
C ARG A 879 -2.11 6.18 -5.10
N ALA A 880 -2.01 4.87 -5.28
CA ALA A 880 -2.97 3.81 -5.30
C ALA A 880 -2.82 3.02 -4.00
N ALA A 881 -3.68 3.31 -3.01
CA ALA A 881 -3.64 2.64 -1.71
C ALA A 881 -3.78 1.10 -1.84
N GLU A 882 -3.07 0.36 -0.99
CA GLU A 882 -3.15 -1.11 -0.95
C GLU A 882 -4.40 -1.60 -0.19
N GLY A 883 -5.03 -2.67 -0.67
CA GLY A 883 -6.13 -3.35 0.00
C GLY A 883 -7.51 -2.70 -0.15
N ALA A 884 -7.66 -1.39 0.08
CA ALA A 884 -8.93 -0.65 0.00
C ALA A 884 -8.74 0.88 -0.13
N GLU A 885 -9.84 1.61 -0.28
CA GLU A 885 -9.86 3.07 -0.28
C GLU A 885 -9.32 3.66 1.03
N ARG A 886 -8.47 4.69 0.92
CA ARG A 886 -7.90 5.43 2.05
C ARG A 886 -7.96 6.92 1.76
N LEU A 887 -8.33 7.70 2.77
CA LEU A 887 -8.30 9.15 2.73
C LEU A 887 -7.32 9.69 3.78
N ALA A 888 -6.56 10.70 3.40
CA ALA A 888 -5.92 11.59 4.36
C ALA A 888 -6.87 12.76 4.64
N LEU A 889 -7.09 13.08 5.91
CA LEU A 889 -8.01 14.11 6.37
C LEU A 889 -7.25 15.15 7.20
N LEU A 890 -7.65 16.41 7.11
CA LEU A 890 -7.08 17.50 7.90
C LEU A 890 -8.12 18.05 8.88
N ALA A 891 -7.72 18.20 10.15
CA ALA A 891 -8.54 18.83 11.18
C ALA A 891 -7.63 19.55 12.19
N ASP A 892 -7.83 20.85 12.44
CA ASP A 892 -6.96 21.66 13.33
C ASP A 892 -5.47 21.54 13.00
N ARG A 893 -5.13 21.60 11.70
CA ARG A 893 -3.75 21.41 11.18
C ARG A 893 -3.13 20.04 11.54
N ARG A 894 -3.96 19.05 11.91
CA ARG A 894 -3.56 17.66 12.18
C ARG A 894 -4.08 16.76 11.09
N VAL A 895 -3.22 15.83 10.70
CA VAL A 895 -3.43 14.93 9.57
C VAL A 895 -3.81 13.56 10.10
N PHE A 896 -4.95 13.05 9.66
CA PHE A 896 -5.45 11.72 10.01
C PHE A 896 -5.46 10.83 8.77
N ALA A 897 -5.05 9.58 8.92
CA ALA A 897 -5.31 8.55 7.93
C ALA A 897 -6.60 7.83 8.30
N TRP A 898 -7.54 7.71 7.35
CA TRP A 898 -8.81 7.03 7.54
C TRP A 898 -8.99 5.94 6.49
N GLU A 899 -9.23 4.73 6.97
CA GLU A 899 -9.53 3.53 6.18
C GLU A 899 -10.98 3.12 6.45
N PRO A 900 -11.93 3.53 5.57
CA PRO A 900 -13.35 3.34 5.81
C PRO A 900 -13.74 1.86 5.97
N ALA A 901 -13.22 0.99 5.09
CA ALA A 901 -13.54 -0.44 5.11
C ALA A 901 -13.04 -1.16 6.38
N ALA A 902 -11.95 -0.67 6.98
CA ALA A 902 -11.39 -1.20 8.22
C ALA A 902 -11.97 -0.53 9.48
N ALA A 903 -12.85 0.48 9.32
CA ALA A 903 -13.34 1.32 10.40
C ALA A 903 -12.21 1.85 11.31
N ARG A 904 -11.10 2.26 10.69
CA ARG A 904 -9.88 2.67 11.40
C ARG A 904 -9.51 4.10 11.03
N ALA A 905 -9.25 4.93 12.02
CA ALA A 905 -8.72 6.28 11.85
C ALA A 905 -7.60 6.54 12.86
N GLU A 906 -6.51 7.17 12.42
CA GLU A 906 -5.35 7.44 13.26
C GLU A 906 -4.74 8.80 12.96
N LEU A 907 -4.33 9.51 14.01
CA LEU A 907 -3.51 10.72 13.89
C LEU A 907 -2.13 10.33 13.35
N ARG A 908 -1.69 10.99 12.28
CA ARG A 908 -0.42 10.72 11.59
C ARG A 908 0.59 11.84 11.75
N ALA A 909 0.13 13.09 11.72
CA ALA A 909 1.00 14.25 11.91
C ALA A 909 0.23 15.45 12.47
N ALA A 910 0.97 16.37 13.07
CA ALA A 910 0.48 17.68 13.48
C ALA A 910 1.49 18.74 13.03
N PRO A 911 1.61 19.00 11.72
CA PRO A 911 2.48 20.05 11.22
C PRO A 911 2.16 21.38 11.93
N GLY A 912 3.20 22.08 12.39
CA GLY A 912 3.05 23.35 13.09
C GLY A 912 2.48 24.47 12.21
N GLY A 913 2.58 25.72 12.66
CA GLY A 913 2.21 26.90 11.85
C GLY A 913 0.79 27.42 12.06
N GLU A 914 0.43 28.46 11.32
CA GLU A 914 -0.86 29.18 11.36
C GLU A 914 -1.88 28.62 10.35
N PHE A 915 -1.42 27.98 9.26
CA PHE A 915 -2.28 27.32 8.28
C PHE A 915 -1.72 25.95 7.88
N ALA A 916 -2.60 25.07 7.37
CA ALA A 916 -2.22 23.82 6.72
C ALA A 916 -3.27 23.43 5.67
N TYR A 917 -2.84 22.73 4.61
CA TYR A 917 -3.71 22.09 3.62
C TYR A 917 -3.04 20.82 3.06
N LEU A 918 -3.85 19.87 2.60
CA LEU A 918 -3.38 18.62 2.02
C LEU A 918 -2.93 18.84 0.58
N GLY A 919 -1.77 18.30 0.23
CA GLY A 919 -1.29 18.18 -1.14
C GLY A 919 -1.59 16.80 -1.71
N ALA A 920 -0.78 16.37 -2.67
CA ALA A 920 -0.88 15.01 -3.23
C ALA A 920 -0.64 13.93 -2.17
N ALA A 921 -1.42 12.85 -2.26
CA ALA A 921 -1.20 11.64 -1.48
C ALA A 921 -1.09 10.43 -2.41
N ALA A 922 0.00 9.68 -2.25
CA ALA A 922 0.25 8.50 -3.06
C ALA A 922 0.86 7.35 -2.27
N GLY A 923 0.50 6.13 -2.63
CA GLY A 923 0.93 4.89 -1.98
C GLY A 923 0.60 4.89 -0.49
N ARG A 924 1.62 5.09 0.35
CA ARG A 924 1.49 5.10 1.81
C ARG A 924 1.78 6.46 2.44
N ASN A 925 1.89 7.52 1.65
CA ASN A 925 2.32 8.83 2.11
C ASN A 925 1.43 9.96 1.60
N ALA A 926 1.37 11.06 2.37
CA ALA A 926 0.76 12.31 1.97
C ALA A 926 1.76 13.47 2.11
N LEU A 927 1.64 14.45 1.23
CA LEU A 927 2.32 15.73 1.39
C LEU A 927 1.36 16.73 2.02
N VAL A 928 1.82 17.47 3.02
CA VAL A 928 1.02 18.50 3.69
C VAL A 928 1.76 19.81 3.59
N THR A 929 1.12 20.86 3.09
CA THR A 929 1.69 22.20 3.14
C THR A 929 1.24 22.88 4.41
N PHE A 930 2.15 23.56 5.09
CA PHE A 930 1.85 24.35 6.29
C PHE A 930 2.78 25.56 6.37
N GLY A 931 2.41 26.54 7.17
CA GLY A 931 3.23 27.74 7.27
C GLY A 931 2.73 28.77 8.25
N VAL A 932 3.46 29.88 8.32
CA VAL A 932 3.11 31.07 9.11
C VAL A 932 3.04 32.28 8.18
N PHE A 933 2.14 33.22 8.44
CA PHE A 933 1.96 34.40 7.58
C PHE A 933 2.98 35.50 7.88
N ARG A 934 3.56 35.55 9.10
CA ARG A 934 4.46 36.64 9.53
C ARG A 934 5.63 36.16 10.43
N PRO A 935 6.88 36.16 9.94
CA PRO A 935 7.28 36.31 8.54
C PRO A 935 6.71 35.16 7.70
N GLU A 936 6.43 35.40 6.42
CA GLU A 936 5.91 34.36 5.54
C GLU A 936 6.92 33.21 5.42
N ARG A 937 6.49 32.01 5.81
CA ARG A 937 7.27 30.78 5.66
C ARG A 937 6.33 29.66 5.28
N VAL A 938 6.58 29.06 4.12
CA VAL A 938 5.86 27.90 3.60
C VAL A 938 6.77 26.69 3.69
N SER A 939 6.29 25.67 4.38
CA SER A 939 6.98 24.40 4.61
C SER A 939 6.07 23.24 4.17
N ARG A 940 6.68 22.08 3.92
CA ARG A 940 5.99 20.83 3.61
C ARG A 940 6.32 19.77 4.65
N ALA A 941 5.36 18.91 4.94
CA ALA A 941 5.58 17.69 5.71
C ALA A 941 5.28 16.47 4.82
N PHE A 942 6.26 15.59 4.69
CA PHE A 942 6.07 14.25 4.14
C PHE A 942 5.58 13.34 5.27
N VAL A 943 4.32 12.91 5.18
CA VAL A 943 3.60 12.23 6.26
C VAL A 943 3.32 10.78 5.90
N PRO A 944 3.91 9.80 6.61
CA PRO A 944 3.54 8.40 6.50
C PRO A 944 2.12 8.17 7.00
N LEU A 945 1.31 7.45 6.22
CA LEU A 945 -0.09 7.14 6.53
C LEU A 945 -0.27 5.75 7.16
N GLU A 946 0.75 4.89 7.15
CA GLU A 946 0.76 3.55 7.76
C GLU A 946 1.86 3.40 8.82
N ALA A 947 1.59 2.64 9.91
CA ALA A 947 2.54 2.18 10.97
C ALA A 947 3.54 3.26 11.49
N PRO A 948 4.53 3.02 12.37
CA PRO A 948 5.21 4.13 13.06
C PRO A 948 6.32 4.74 12.20
N GLY A 949 5.95 5.59 11.24
CA GLY A 949 6.85 6.50 10.55
C GLY A 949 6.64 7.93 11.02
N GLU A 950 7.70 8.63 11.42
CA GLU A 950 7.61 10.04 11.81
C GLU A 950 7.51 10.95 10.57
N PRO A 951 6.68 12.00 10.61
CA PRO A 951 6.59 12.96 9.51
C PRO A 951 7.87 13.78 9.39
N VAL A 952 8.36 13.96 8.16
CA VAL A 952 9.58 14.74 7.88
C VAL A 952 9.20 16.09 7.29
N SER A 953 9.58 17.17 7.97
CA SER A 953 9.26 18.54 7.55
C SER A 953 10.45 19.25 6.92
N PHE A 954 10.21 20.04 5.88
CA PHE A 954 11.23 20.82 5.18
C PHE A 954 10.67 22.11 4.57
N ASP A 955 11.53 23.07 4.28
CA ASP A 955 11.13 24.33 3.62
C ASP A 955 10.97 24.12 2.12
N ASP A 956 9.86 24.62 1.54
CA ASP A 956 9.54 24.53 0.12
C ASP A 956 8.66 25.74 -0.28
N PRO A 957 9.26 26.94 -0.37
CA PRO A 957 8.53 28.17 -0.67
C PRO A 957 7.96 28.20 -2.09
N GLU A 958 8.52 27.40 -3.01
CA GLU A 958 8.11 27.34 -4.42
C GLU A 958 7.04 26.27 -4.68
N LEU A 959 6.66 25.49 -3.66
CA LEU A 959 5.72 24.38 -3.77
C LEU A 959 6.15 23.35 -4.84
N ALA A 960 7.45 23.15 -5.02
CA ALA A 960 8.02 22.36 -6.12
C ALA A 960 7.78 20.85 -5.97
N PHE A 961 7.53 20.37 -4.75
CA PHE A 961 7.42 18.95 -4.47
C PHE A 961 5.99 18.39 -4.56
N THR A 962 5.89 17.17 -5.08
CA THR A 962 4.72 16.29 -5.01
C THR A 962 5.12 14.91 -4.49
N VAL A 963 4.15 14.03 -4.23
CA VAL A 963 4.39 12.65 -3.77
C VAL A 963 3.89 11.69 -4.84
N LEU A 964 4.76 10.77 -5.26
CA LEU A 964 4.48 9.76 -6.27
C LEU A 964 4.68 8.34 -5.72
N ALA A 965 3.86 7.40 -6.18
CA ALA A 965 3.94 6.01 -5.77
C ALA A 965 5.30 5.36 -6.16
N PRO A 966 5.79 4.33 -5.45
CA PRO A 966 5.24 3.84 -4.20
C PRO A 966 5.39 4.87 -3.07
N ASP A 967 6.55 5.53 -2.88
CA ASP A 967 6.77 6.44 -1.74
C ASP A 967 7.87 7.50 -2.00
N HIS A 968 7.85 8.20 -3.13
CA HIS A 968 8.90 9.18 -3.47
C HIS A 968 8.43 10.62 -3.37
N LEU A 969 9.26 11.47 -2.77
CA LEU A 969 9.15 12.90 -2.92
C LEU A 969 9.71 13.26 -4.31
N TYR A 970 8.91 13.86 -5.18
CA TYR A 970 9.31 14.23 -6.53
C TYR A 970 9.31 15.75 -6.67
N ASP A 971 10.45 16.32 -7.04
CA ASP A 971 10.59 17.72 -7.38
C ASP A 971 10.17 17.91 -8.85
N ALA A 972 9.01 18.53 -9.08
CA ALA A 972 8.46 18.76 -10.41
C ALA A 972 9.28 19.77 -11.23
N ALA A 973 10.08 20.63 -10.58
CA ALA A 973 10.93 21.60 -11.25
C ALA A 973 12.25 20.97 -11.72
N THR A 974 12.89 20.14 -10.88
CA THR A 974 14.16 19.49 -11.24
C THR A 974 13.99 18.13 -11.92
N GLY A 975 12.82 17.53 -11.81
CA GLY A 975 12.48 16.23 -12.40
C GLY A 975 13.17 15.05 -11.70
N ARG A 976 13.41 15.15 -10.38
CA ARG A 976 14.16 14.15 -9.61
C ARG A 976 13.41 13.68 -8.38
N PHE A 977 13.64 12.43 -7.98
CA PHE A 977 13.22 11.98 -6.66
C PHE A 977 14.15 12.51 -5.58
N HIS A 978 13.59 12.66 -4.40
CA HIS A 978 14.28 13.02 -3.19
C HIS A 978 13.87 12.03 -2.09
N ARG A 979 14.81 11.70 -1.22
CA ARG A 979 14.47 11.09 0.07
C ARG A 979 13.96 12.18 1.01
N PRO A 980 12.91 11.90 1.79
CA PRO A 980 12.48 12.80 2.86
C PRO A 980 13.66 13.11 3.80
N GLY A 981 13.92 14.40 4.02
CA GLY A 981 14.99 14.91 4.88
C GLY A 981 14.86 16.42 5.07
N THR A 982 15.67 17.01 5.94
CA THR A 982 15.70 18.46 6.17
C THR A 982 17.12 19.00 5.95
N PRO A 983 17.47 19.46 4.72
CA PRO A 983 16.65 19.49 3.49
C PRO A 983 16.49 18.11 2.82
N PRO A 984 15.53 17.94 1.90
CA PRO A 984 15.35 16.68 1.17
C PRO A 984 16.59 16.30 0.36
N VAL A 985 16.97 15.02 0.39
CA VAL A 985 18.20 14.53 -0.26
C VAL A 985 17.88 14.09 -1.68
N ARG A 986 18.45 14.79 -2.67
CA ARG A 986 18.25 14.50 -4.09
C ARG A 986 18.78 13.12 -4.46
N LEU A 987 17.99 12.37 -5.21
CA LEU A 987 18.35 11.12 -5.85
C LEU A 987 18.69 11.33 -7.34
N PRO A 988 19.61 10.53 -7.91
CA PRO A 988 20.01 10.65 -9.31
C PRO A 988 18.96 10.10 -10.29
N LEU A 989 17.96 9.39 -9.80
CA LEU A 989 16.89 8.76 -10.55
C LEU A 989 15.54 9.42 -10.14
N PRO A 990 14.51 9.40 -10.99
CA PRO A 990 14.41 8.74 -12.29
C PRO A 990 15.06 9.59 -13.40
N ALA A 991 15.00 9.11 -14.65
CA ALA A 991 15.28 9.95 -15.81
C ALA A 991 14.30 11.13 -15.85
N ARG A 992 14.80 12.32 -16.22
CA ARG A 992 13.98 13.52 -16.33
C ARG A 992 13.01 13.40 -17.52
N LEU A 993 11.83 14.00 -17.34
CA LEU A 993 10.92 14.28 -18.44
C LEU A 993 11.61 15.15 -19.50
N VAL A 994 11.26 14.98 -20.78
CA VAL A 994 11.73 15.91 -21.81
C VAL A 994 11.26 17.34 -21.51
N ASP A 995 12.04 18.34 -21.91
CA ASP A 995 11.66 19.73 -21.71
C ASP A 995 10.41 20.07 -22.53
N ALA A 996 9.43 20.69 -21.86
CA ALA A 996 8.25 21.27 -22.48
C ALA A 996 8.22 22.76 -22.13
N ALA A 997 7.91 23.62 -23.10
CA ALA A 997 7.94 25.07 -22.90
C ALA A 997 6.73 25.52 -22.06
N GLY A 998 6.97 26.20 -20.94
CA GLY A 998 5.92 26.79 -20.08
C GLY A 998 5.52 25.89 -18.91
N ALA A 999 4.96 26.51 -17.86
CA ALA A 999 4.28 25.79 -16.79
C ALA A 999 2.83 25.53 -17.23
N HIS A 1000 2.42 24.28 -17.20
CA HIS A 1000 1.10 23.85 -17.65
C HIS A 1000 0.34 23.19 -16.49
N PRO A 1001 -0.98 23.35 -16.40
CA PRO A 1001 -1.78 22.54 -15.49
C PRO A 1001 -1.67 21.06 -15.91
N GLY A 1002 -1.43 20.19 -14.95
CA GLY A 1002 -1.18 18.77 -15.20
C GLY A 1002 -1.08 17.94 -13.92
N ASP A 1003 -0.85 16.65 -14.11
CA ASP A 1003 -0.72 15.66 -13.04
C ASP A 1003 0.41 14.68 -13.36
N PHE A 1004 1.08 14.20 -12.31
CA PHE A 1004 2.24 13.31 -12.41
C PHE A 1004 1.90 11.93 -11.91
N HIS A 1005 2.50 10.93 -12.53
CA HIS A 1005 2.43 9.54 -12.09
C HIS A 1005 3.79 8.88 -12.20
N ALA A 1006 4.00 7.84 -11.38
CA ALA A 1006 5.21 7.05 -11.39
C ALA A 1006 4.87 5.56 -11.60
N LEU A 1007 5.54 4.95 -12.57
CA LEU A 1007 5.38 3.54 -12.93
C LEU A 1007 6.72 2.82 -12.90
N ARG A 1008 6.68 1.49 -12.72
CA ARG A 1008 7.87 0.64 -12.78
C ARG A 1008 8.17 0.25 -14.22
N LEU A 1009 9.44 0.33 -14.60
CA LEU A 1009 9.92 -0.26 -15.85
C LEU A 1009 9.90 -1.80 -15.75
N PRO A 1010 9.56 -2.51 -16.84
CA PRO A 1010 9.48 -3.98 -16.89
C PRO A 1010 10.83 -4.68 -16.74
#